data_AF-A0A438MJN5-F1
#
_entry.id   AF-A0A438MJN5-F1
#
_cell.length_a   1.000
_cell.length_b   1.000
_cell.length_c   1.000
_cell.angle_alpha   90.00
_cell.angle_beta   90.00
_cell.angle_gamma   90.00
#
_symmetry.space_group_name_H-M   'P 1'
#
loop_
_entity.id
_entity.type
_entity.pdbx_description
1 polymer ?
#
loop_
_entity_poly.entity_id
_entity_poly.type
_entity_poly.pdbx_seq_one_letter_code
_entity_poly.pdbx_strand_id
1 'polypeptide(L)'
;MSEQLGSGWPFVGRRGPLAIVREALRSGAGVMIAGEAGVGKSRLAAQALAGLRQYTVVRALGTVTASMIPFGAFAQVLTGPPESGENLLRWAARHLRAGARTGELVVSVDDAHLLDPASAALVHYLAENGEARLLVTVRSGEPQPAPVAALWKDELIARIELPPLTEDEVGQVLAGALGGEVAAATVRHLARVSGGNVLYLREVVHAGRTSGCLAERDGQWRWRGELSVTTRLRELVSDRIGHLDEDEREVLELVAFGEPLGAELLATLTSARAVERVEDRGLVMTEGEGRRELLRLGHPLYGEVVRMSCGTLRARRRRRMLAEALEATGLRRREDQLRAAVWRLDSGSAAAPETLVAAARLAWARQDPRLAARLARAAIDAGAGVEALALLGEVLMVQGDTDAAVESLRLAARDVVTEGERAQHAASLGINLAWAGADAEACRVLDRAAETLTDPAWRQEVCTYRGVADFLAGRLTGAAGWLARAHGCTPGTVRGAAHAACLEAWVDAYSGRYEHGLAVAEELLADMAGWGDEAPHALPTLLDARCAAQVFSGRLEAAARSAEEAMGLAAGELSVTGFGAYRAQVSRLSGDAAGAARWCRDDAARLPTRTPYLGRCLGELAHALALLGRTEQARATLMEAEAMAARWPFTRQPVLQAAVWVTAAEGDLDEAVRLSIVAADLAERHEQAGPLMFALHDLVRLGVPGSAAERLSALARRVDGPLAGLLARHARAVGDPAELGAVAGEFERLGLVLYAAEATAQQAAAYRDAGRGAQAKGAQTRAWALAKRCPGITTPALVELATPELTPRQREIVQLAAAGLTNRQIAARLTLSTRTAANHLQAAYDKLGVNDRTQVGRLFAAL
;
A
#
# COMPACT_ATOMS: atom_id res chain seq x y z
N MET A 1 20.38 -33.68 18.61
CA MET A 1 20.84 -32.29 18.36
C MET A 1 19.91 -31.55 17.38
N SER A 2 18.60 -31.79 17.43
CA SER A 2 17.60 -31.30 16.45
C SER A 2 16.42 -30.54 17.08
N GLU A 3 16.47 -30.22 18.38
CA GLU A 3 15.37 -29.58 19.11
C GLU A 3 15.55 -28.06 19.35
N GLN A 4 16.67 -27.45 18.97
CA GLN A 4 16.98 -26.04 19.28
C GLN A 4 16.77 -25.02 18.13
N LEU A 5 16.23 -25.40 16.97
CA LEU A 5 15.92 -24.48 15.86
C LEU A 5 14.42 -24.14 15.72
N GLY A 6 13.59 -24.47 16.72
CA GLY A 6 12.13 -24.46 16.61
C GLY A 6 11.34 -23.28 17.21
N SER A 7 11.97 -22.23 17.77
CA SER A 7 11.26 -21.30 18.68
C SER A 7 10.83 -19.93 18.12
N GLY A 8 11.17 -19.57 16.88
CA GLY A 8 10.91 -18.20 16.37
C GLY A 8 9.60 -17.97 15.60
N TRP A 9 8.99 -19.02 15.02
CA TRP A 9 7.81 -18.85 14.14
C TRP A 9 6.51 -19.27 14.85
N PRO A 10 5.49 -18.40 14.89
CA PRO A 10 4.23 -18.68 15.58
C PRO A 10 3.41 -19.74 14.83
N PHE A 11 2.62 -20.52 15.58
CA PHE A 11 1.59 -21.38 14.98
C PHE A 11 0.27 -20.61 14.90
N VAL A 12 0.09 -19.86 13.82
CA VAL A 12 -1.11 -19.06 13.51
C VAL A 12 -1.60 -19.35 12.09
N GLY A 13 -2.81 -18.90 11.73
CA GLY A 13 -3.39 -19.18 10.42
C GLY A 13 -3.85 -20.64 10.19
N ARG A 14 -3.80 -21.53 11.18
CA ARG A 14 -4.21 -22.95 11.02
C ARG A 14 -5.27 -23.41 12.02
N ARG A 15 -6.12 -22.50 12.51
CA ARG A 15 -7.14 -22.80 13.53
C ARG A 15 -8.19 -23.80 13.04
N GLY A 16 -8.69 -23.63 11.82
CA GLY A 16 -9.67 -24.54 11.21
C GLY A 16 -9.16 -25.98 11.08
N PRO A 17 -8.06 -26.21 10.33
CA PRO A 17 -7.47 -27.54 10.21
C PRO A 17 -7.11 -28.17 11.56
N LEU A 18 -6.58 -27.39 12.51
CA LEU A 18 -6.27 -27.90 13.85
C LEU A 18 -7.51 -28.38 14.60
N ALA A 19 -8.63 -27.65 14.50
CA ALA A 19 -9.89 -28.06 15.12
C ALA A 19 -10.40 -29.38 14.55
N ILE A 20 -10.36 -29.54 13.22
CA ILE A 20 -10.77 -30.77 12.53
C ILE A 20 -9.92 -31.96 12.96
N VAL A 21 -8.59 -31.82 12.95
CA VAL A 21 -7.66 -32.88 13.39
C VAL A 21 -7.92 -33.27 14.84
N ARG A 22 -8.11 -32.30 15.73
CA ARG A 22 -8.39 -32.57 17.15
C ARG A 22 -9.72 -33.25 17.36
N GLU A 23 -10.74 -32.88 16.59
CA GLU A 23 -12.05 -33.53 16.67
C GLU A 23 -11.95 -34.99 16.22
N ALA A 24 -11.34 -35.24 15.06
CA ALA A 24 -11.13 -36.59 14.55
C ALA A 24 -10.35 -37.50 15.53
N LEU A 25 -9.39 -36.93 16.27
CA LEU A 25 -8.65 -37.67 17.31
C LEU A 25 -9.43 -37.85 18.63
N ARG A 26 -10.49 -37.09 18.89
CA ARG A 26 -11.31 -37.23 20.11
C ARG A 26 -12.47 -38.17 19.90
N SER A 27 -13.23 -37.96 18.83
CA SER A 27 -14.50 -38.65 18.55
C SER A 27 -14.37 -39.75 17.50
N GLY A 28 -13.26 -39.83 16.76
CA GLY A 28 -13.04 -40.80 15.68
C GLY A 28 -11.88 -41.77 15.91
N ALA A 29 -11.64 -42.60 14.88
CA ALA A 29 -10.54 -43.57 14.81
C ALA A 29 -9.20 -42.95 14.38
N GLY A 30 -9.20 -41.71 13.89
CA GLY A 30 -7.98 -41.03 13.48
C GLY A 30 -8.17 -40.10 12.28
N VAL A 31 -7.05 -39.53 11.83
CA VAL A 31 -7.00 -38.64 10.67
C VAL A 31 -5.70 -38.77 9.88
N MET A 32 -5.83 -38.76 8.56
CA MET A 32 -4.76 -38.60 7.60
C MET A 32 -4.68 -37.15 7.13
N ILE A 33 -3.52 -36.52 7.30
CA ILE A 33 -3.20 -35.17 6.82
C ILE A 33 -2.38 -35.31 5.54
N ALA A 34 -3.00 -35.01 4.41
CA ALA A 34 -2.35 -34.93 3.11
C ALA A 34 -2.01 -33.48 2.75
N GLY A 35 -1.10 -33.27 1.80
CA GLY A 35 -0.70 -31.94 1.34
C GLY A 35 0.72 -31.93 0.79
N GLU A 36 1.11 -30.83 0.15
CA GLU A 36 2.43 -30.65 -0.44
C GLU A 36 3.57 -30.71 0.59
N ALA A 37 4.79 -30.96 0.10
CA ALA A 37 6.00 -30.87 0.93
C ALA A 37 6.15 -29.43 1.48
N GLY A 38 6.50 -29.30 2.77
CA GLY A 38 6.75 -27.99 3.40
C GLY A 38 5.51 -27.20 3.85
N VAL A 39 4.28 -27.64 3.52
CA VAL A 39 3.03 -26.91 3.85
C VAL A 39 2.67 -26.85 5.35
N GLY A 40 3.37 -27.65 6.18
CA GLY A 40 3.24 -27.63 7.65
C GLY A 40 2.52 -28.83 8.28
N LYS A 41 2.33 -29.94 7.56
CA LYS A 41 1.65 -31.17 8.05
C LYS A 41 2.17 -31.65 9.41
N SER A 42 3.49 -31.88 9.52
CA SER A 42 4.14 -32.35 10.75
C SER A 42 3.97 -31.38 11.92
N ARG A 43 3.95 -30.06 11.65
CA ARG A 43 3.73 -29.04 12.68
C ARG A 43 2.28 -29.02 13.15
N LEU A 44 1.32 -29.14 12.23
CA LEU A 44 -0.11 -29.30 12.55
C LEU A 44 -0.35 -30.55 13.41
N ALA A 45 0.26 -31.67 13.00
CA ALA A 45 0.23 -32.93 13.74
C ALA A 45 0.77 -32.77 15.17
N ALA A 46 1.95 -32.16 15.33
CA ALA A 46 2.55 -31.92 16.64
C ALA A 46 1.66 -31.03 17.55
N GLN A 47 1.01 -30.00 16.98
CA GLN A 47 0.10 -29.10 17.72
C GLN A 47 -1.21 -29.77 18.12
N ALA A 48 -1.71 -30.70 17.30
CA ALA A 48 -2.87 -31.51 17.65
C ALA A 48 -2.55 -32.42 18.84
N LEU A 49 -1.41 -33.13 18.80
CA LEU A 49 -0.95 -34.03 19.86
C LEU A 49 -0.65 -33.34 21.18
N ALA A 50 -0.13 -32.10 21.16
CA ALA A 50 0.18 -31.34 22.38
C ALA A 50 -1.05 -31.12 23.29
N GLY A 51 -2.27 -31.20 22.73
CA GLY A 51 -3.54 -31.08 23.47
C GLY A 51 -4.10 -32.39 24.02
N LEU A 52 -3.39 -33.51 23.87
CA LEU A 52 -3.86 -34.88 24.17
C LEU A 52 -3.08 -35.52 25.33
N ARG A 53 -2.96 -34.82 26.46
CA ARG A 53 -2.16 -35.26 27.63
C ARG A 53 -2.67 -36.54 28.30
N GLN A 54 -3.92 -36.90 28.06
CA GLN A 54 -4.57 -38.11 28.57
C GLN A 54 -4.31 -39.36 27.72
N TYR A 55 -3.64 -39.22 26.58
CA TYR A 55 -3.34 -40.33 25.67
C TYR A 55 -1.86 -40.72 25.74
N THR A 56 -1.58 -42.02 25.60
CA THR A 56 -0.24 -42.50 25.31
C THR A 56 0.04 -42.31 23.83
N VAL A 57 1.04 -41.48 23.49
CA VAL A 57 1.37 -41.14 22.10
C VAL A 57 2.63 -41.87 21.67
N VAL A 58 2.50 -42.76 20.69
CA VAL A 58 3.64 -43.37 20.00
C VAL A 58 3.88 -42.63 18.69
N ARG A 59 5.14 -42.27 18.41
CA ARG A 59 5.54 -41.55 17.20
C ARG A 59 6.42 -42.42 16.32
N ALA A 60 6.11 -42.43 15.02
CA ALA A 60 6.89 -43.09 13.99
C ALA A 60 7.15 -42.10 12.84
N LEU A 61 8.31 -42.24 12.19
CA LEU A 61 8.73 -41.41 11.07
C LEU A 61 9.08 -42.30 9.88
N GLY A 62 8.38 -42.11 8.77
CA GLY A 62 8.73 -42.68 7.48
C GLY A 62 9.95 -41.97 6.91
N THR A 63 10.97 -42.73 6.54
CA THR A 63 12.16 -42.22 5.82
C THR A 63 12.60 -43.25 4.80
N VAL A 64 13.27 -42.80 3.73
CA VAL A 64 13.83 -43.70 2.71
C VAL A 64 14.80 -44.71 3.32
N THR A 65 15.54 -44.32 4.36
CA THR A 65 16.46 -45.24 5.04
C THR A 65 15.71 -46.28 5.87
N ALA A 66 14.69 -45.86 6.61
CA ALA A 66 13.90 -46.77 7.46
C ALA A 66 13.04 -47.73 6.64
N SER A 67 12.64 -47.36 5.42
CA SER A 67 11.83 -48.23 4.54
C SER A 67 12.57 -49.49 4.08
N MET A 68 13.90 -49.53 4.20
CA MET A 68 14.74 -50.69 3.90
C MET A 68 14.76 -51.74 5.03
N ILE A 69 14.21 -51.43 6.21
CA ILE A 69 14.23 -52.30 7.40
C ILE A 69 12.78 -52.67 7.75
N PRO A 70 12.43 -53.96 7.89
CA PRO A 70 11.09 -54.35 8.35
C PRO A 70 10.77 -53.74 9.72
N PHE A 71 9.62 -53.09 9.83
CA PHE A 71 9.22 -52.30 11.00
C PHE A 71 10.17 -51.15 11.35
N GLY A 72 10.96 -50.66 10.39
CA GLY A 72 12.01 -49.66 10.61
C GLY A 72 11.49 -48.37 11.24
N ALA A 73 10.28 -47.94 10.88
CA ALA A 73 9.65 -46.74 11.44
C ALA A 73 9.25 -46.88 12.93
N PHE A 74 9.10 -48.11 13.43
CA PHE A 74 8.70 -48.43 14.80
C PHE A 74 9.81 -49.08 15.63
N ALA A 75 11.01 -49.25 15.06
CA ALA A 75 12.11 -49.99 15.67
C ALA A 75 12.53 -49.49 17.08
N GLN A 76 12.27 -48.23 17.41
CA GLN A 76 12.57 -47.68 18.74
C GLN A 76 11.58 -48.10 19.84
N VAL A 77 10.41 -48.61 19.46
CA VAL A 77 9.33 -48.99 20.38
C VAL A 77 9.17 -50.51 20.46
N LEU A 78 9.47 -51.21 19.36
CA LEU A 78 9.44 -52.66 19.31
C LEU A 78 10.67 -53.25 19.99
N THR A 79 10.46 -54.04 21.05
CA THR A 79 11.55 -54.62 21.86
C THR A 79 11.41 -56.15 21.92
N GLY A 80 12.54 -56.86 21.79
CA GLY A 80 12.57 -58.33 21.78
C GLY A 80 12.02 -58.97 20.49
N PRO A 81 12.33 -60.23 20.19
CA PRO A 81 11.74 -60.93 19.05
C PRO A 81 10.30 -61.42 19.35
N PRO A 82 9.48 -61.69 18.32
CA PRO A 82 8.19 -62.37 18.48
C PRO A 82 8.38 -63.78 19.04
N GLU A 83 7.41 -64.25 19.82
CA GLU A 83 7.42 -65.64 20.30
C GLU A 83 7.19 -66.62 19.14
N SER A 84 7.66 -67.86 19.27
CA SER A 84 7.54 -68.88 18.22
C SER A 84 6.07 -69.14 17.89
N GLY A 85 5.65 -68.80 16.67
CA GLY A 85 4.27 -68.95 16.19
C GLY A 85 3.36 -67.74 16.45
N GLU A 86 3.86 -66.66 17.07
CA GLU A 86 3.11 -65.41 17.25
C GLU A 86 2.96 -64.67 15.92
N ASN A 87 1.77 -64.11 15.66
CA ASN A 87 1.55 -63.25 14.50
C ASN A 87 2.32 -61.93 14.66
N LEU A 88 3.17 -61.59 13.68
CA LEU A 88 4.05 -60.42 13.73
C LEU A 88 3.31 -59.09 13.96
N LEU A 89 2.12 -58.91 13.39
CA LEU A 89 1.33 -57.68 13.58
C LEU A 89 0.74 -57.60 15.00
N ARG A 90 0.28 -58.73 15.55
CA ARG A 90 -0.19 -58.81 16.95
C ARG A 90 0.94 -58.57 17.94
N TRP A 91 2.11 -59.17 17.69
CA TRP A 91 3.32 -58.92 18.47
C TRP A 91 3.66 -57.43 18.47
N ALA A 92 3.71 -56.80 17.30
CA ALA A 92 4.06 -55.37 17.20
C ALA A 92 2.99 -54.47 17.85
N ALA A 93 1.70 -54.74 17.64
CA ALA A 93 0.60 -53.98 18.24
C ALA A 93 0.61 -54.07 19.77
N ARG A 94 0.94 -55.24 20.35
CA ARG A 94 1.12 -55.42 21.79
C ARG A 94 2.23 -54.53 22.35
N HIS A 95 3.34 -54.38 21.64
CA HIS A 95 4.45 -53.51 22.06
C HIS A 95 4.08 -52.03 21.97
N LEU A 96 3.33 -51.61 20.95
CA LEU A 96 2.84 -50.22 20.83
C LEU A 96 1.83 -49.87 21.95
N ARG A 97 1.13 -50.87 22.49
CA ARG A 97 0.19 -50.73 23.61
C ARG A 97 0.87 -50.75 24.98
N ALA A 98 2.14 -51.12 25.08
CA ALA A 98 2.84 -51.23 26.35
C ALA A 98 2.80 -49.89 27.09
N GLY A 99 2.05 -49.83 28.20
CA GLY A 99 1.87 -48.62 29.01
C GLY A 99 0.61 -47.77 28.70
N ALA A 100 -0.18 -48.12 27.67
CA ALA A 100 -1.45 -47.45 27.36
C ALA A 100 -2.66 -48.17 27.99
N ARG A 101 -3.65 -47.42 28.50
CA ARG A 101 -4.96 -48.00 28.85
C ARG A 101 -5.77 -48.29 27.59
N THR A 102 -6.72 -49.21 27.68
CA THR A 102 -7.63 -49.55 26.58
C THR A 102 -8.33 -48.30 26.04
N GLY A 103 -8.17 -48.03 24.75
CA GLY A 103 -8.76 -46.85 24.10
C GLY A 103 -8.00 -45.54 24.33
N GLU A 104 -6.82 -45.54 24.96
CA GLU A 104 -5.99 -44.35 25.22
C GLU A 104 -4.68 -44.31 24.41
N LEU A 105 -4.54 -45.14 23.37
CA LEU A 105 -3.37 -45.15 22.48
C LEU A 105 -3.60 -44.27 21.24
N VAL A 106 -2.64 -43.37 20.96
CA VAL A 106 -2.55 -42.61 19.71
C VAL A 106 -1.23 -42.96 19.01
N VAL A 107 -1.29 -43.42 17.77
CA VAL A 107 -0.10 -43.64 16.93
C VAL A 107 -0.02 -42.55 15.88
N SER A 108 1.03 -41.73 15.98
CA SER A 108 1.33 -40.68 15.01
C SER A 108 2.43 -41.15 14.06
N VAL A 109 2.12 -41.16 12.77
CA VAL A 109 3.06 -41.54 11.71
C VAL A 109 3.29 -40.34 10.81
N ASP A 110 4.51 -39.83 10.78
CA ASP A 110 4.90 -38.73 9.88
C ASP A 110 5.52 -39.29 8.58
N ASP A 111 5.15 -38.73 7.43
CA ASP A 111 5.56 -39.14 6.08
C ASP A 111 5.32 -40.64 5.78
N ALA A 112 4.08 -41.11 6.01
CA ALA A 112 3.70 -42.54 5.93
C ALA A 112 3.80 -43.18 4.52
N HIS A 113 3.88 -42.36 3.47
CA HIS A 113 4.18 -42.82 2.11
C HIS A 113 5.59 -43.45 2.00
N LEU A 114 6.48 -43.20 2.97
CA LEU A 114 7.82 -43.77 3.08
C LEU A 114 7.90 -44.95 4.07
N LEU A 115 6.79 -45.55 4.48
CA LEU A 115 6.82 -46.74 5.34
C LEU A 115 7.27 -47.98 4.56
N ASP A 116 8.01 -48.87 5.24
CA ASP A 116 8.21 -50.23 4.75
C ASP A 116 6.88 -51.03 4.74
N PRO A 117 6.75 -52.10 3.94
CA PRO A 117 5.52 -52.88 3.85
C PRO A 117 5.01 -53.43 5.20
N ALA A 118 5.90 -53.80 6.13
CA ALA A 118 5.50 -54.34 7.42
C ALA A 118 5.00 -53.25 8.38
N SER A 119 5.66 -52.09 8.43
CA SER A 119 5.15 -50.91 9.15
C SER A 119 3.81 -50.43 8.59
N ALA A 120 3.65 -50.40 7.26
CA ALA A 120 2.39 -50.01 6.61
C ALA A 120 1.25 -50.97 6.98
N ALA A 121 1.50 -52.29 6.94
CA ALA A 121 0.54 -53.30 7.34
C ALA A 121 0.16 -53.20 8.83
N LEU A 122 1.11 -52.86 9.70
CA LEU A 122 0.83 -52.63 11.13
C LEU A 122 -0.10 -51.43 11.35
N VAL A 123 0.14 -50.32 10.66
CA VAL A 123 -0.72 -49.12 10.78
C VAL A 123 -2.14 -49.44 10.31
N HIS A 124 -2.30 -50.18 9.20
CA HIS A 124 -3.60 -50.65 8.74
C HIS A 124 -4.29 -51.57 9.77
N TYR A 125 -3.56 -52.58 10.26
CA TYR A 125 -4.06 -53.52 11.27
C TYR A 125 -4.59 -52.79 12.52
N LEU A 126 -3.87 -51.77 13.00
CA LEU A 126 -4.29 -50.97 14.15
C LEU A 126 -5.58 -50.19 13.89
N ALA A 127 -5.77 -49.67 12.67
CA ALA A 127 -6.99 -48.96 12.28
C ALA A 127 -8.20 -49.90 12.21
N GLU A 128 -8.05 -50.99 11.47
CA GLU A 128 -9.10 -51.97 11.18
C GLU A 128 -9.63 -52.63 12.45
N ASN A 129 -8.75 -52.93 13.41
CA ASN A 129 -9.11 -53.58 14.68
C ASN A 129 -9.44 -52.58 15.80
N GLY A 130 -9.49 -51.28 15.51
CA GLY A 130 -9.76 -50.22 16.50
C GLY A 130 -8.75 -50.20 17.66
N GLU A 131 -7.51 -50.62 17.40
CA GLU A 131 -6.51 -50.83 18.44
C GLU A 131 -5.79 -49.55 18.89
N ALA A 132 -5.80 -48.53 18.03
CA ALA A 132 -5.21 -47.21 18.27
C ALA A 132 -5.97 -46.14 17.49
N ARG A 133 -5.91 -44.90 17.96
CA ARG A 133 -6.26 -43.74 17.14
C ARG A 133 -5.05 -43.33 16.29
N LEU A 134 -5.26 -43.06 15.01
CA LEU A 134 -4.16 -42.75 14.10
C LEU A 134 -4.07 -41.26 13.75
N LEU A 135 -2.84 -40.74 13.70
CA LEU A 135 -2.53 -39.44 13.11
C LEU A 135 -1.45 -39.63 12.05
N VAL A 136 -1.86 -39.71 10.79
CA VAL A 136 -0.98 -40.07 9.67
C VAL A 136 -0.71 -38.84 8.81
N THR A 137 0.52 -38.56 8.40
CA THR A 137 0.79 -37.55 7.38
C THR A 137 1.30 -38.19 6.09
N VAL A 138 0.86 -37.68 4.95
CA VAL A 138 1.30 -38.13 3.61
C VAL A 138 1.55 -36.94 2.70
N ARG A 139 2.40 -37.12 1.68
CA ARG A 139 2.58 -36.14 0.61
C ARG A 139 1.58 -36.40 -0.51
N SER A 140 0.96 -35.35 -1.02
CA SER A 140 0.03 -35.44 -2.14
C SER A 140 0.81 -35.68 -3.45
N GLY A 141 0.26 -36.52 -4.33
CA GLY A 141 0.89 -36.91 -5.60
C GLY A 141 1.96 -38.00 -5.50
N GLU A 142 2.48 -38.30 -4.32
CA GLU A 142 3.46 -39.39 -4.13
C GLU A 142 2.75 -40.76 -4.05
N PRO A 143 3.33 -41.82 -4.65
CA PRO A 143 2.81 -43.17 -4.52
C PRO A 143 2.87 -43.61 -3.05
N GLN A 144 1.80 -44.29 -2.60
CA GLN A 144 1.65 -44.74 -1.21
C GLN A 144 1.59 -46.28 -1.17
N PRO A 145 2.14 -46.92 -0.11
CA PRO A 145 1.91 -48.34 0.13
C PRO A 145 0.42 -48.64 0.19
N ALA A 146 -0.01 -49.76 -0.40
CA ALA A 146 -1.44 -50.13 -0.46
C ALA A 146 -2.15 -50.11 0.92
N PRO A 147 -1.54 -50.60 2.02
CA PRO A 147 -2.16 -50.52 3.35
C PRO A 147 -2.36 -49.09 3.87
N VAL A 148 -1.48 -48.15 3.50
CA VAL A 148 -1.62 -46.73 3.88
C VAL A 148 -2.74 -46.08 3.06
N ALA A 149 -2.85 -46.40 1.77
CA ALA A 149 -3.92 -45.90 0.92
C ALA A 149 -5.30 -46.43 1.36
N ALA A 150 -5.36 -47.69 1.82
CA ALA A 150 -6.59 -48.33 2.32
C ALA A 150 -7.19 -47.61 3.54
N LEU A 151 -6.36 -47.01 4.40
CA LEU A 151 -6.82 -46.27 5.60
C LEU A 151 -7.94 -45.26 5.33
N TRP A 152 -7.88 -44.54 4.21
CA TRP A 152 -8.91 -43.56 3.85
C TRP A 152 -9.87 -44.08 2.78
N LYS A 153 -9.44 -45.00 1.91
CA LYS A 153 -10.31 -45.60 0.89
C LYS A 153 -11.40 -46.48 1.50
N ASP A 154 -11.07 -47.18 2.58
CA ASP A 154 -11.97 -48.08 3.31
C ASP A 154 -12.63 -47.35 4.49
N GLU A 155 -12.58 -46.01 4.50
CA GLU A 155 -13.17 -45.13 5.52
C GLU A 155 -12.73 -45.41 6.97
N LEU A 156 -11.56 -46.04 7.17
CA LEU A 156 -11.04 -46.37 8.51
C LEU A 156 -10.62 -45.12 9.30
N ILE A 157 -10.11 -44.08 8.63
CA ILE A 157 -9.79 -42.77 9.21
C ILE A 157 -10.21 -41.62 8.28
N ALA A 158 -10.49 -40.45 8.85
CA ALA A 158 -10.81 -39.26 8.08
C ALA A 158 -9.58 -38.78 7.27
N ARG A 159 -9.76 -38.25 6.06
CA ARG A 159 -8.69 -37.61 5.28
C ARG A 159 -8.93 -36.10 5.19
N ILE A 160 -7.90 -35.31 5.49
CA ILE A 160 -7.90 -33.87 5.24
C ILE A 160 -6.78 -33.51 4.27
N GLU A 161 -7.07 -32.66 3.30
CA GLU A 161 -6.08 -32.05 2.43
C GLU A 161 -5.69 -30.70 3.02
N LEU A 162 -4.41 -30.50 3.29
CA LEU A 162 -3.89 -29.27 3.89
C LEU A 162 -3.41 -28.32 2.78
N PRO A 163 -4.16 -27.26 2.46
CA PRO A 163 -3.77 -26.33 1.40
C PRO A 163 -2.60 -25.44 1.85
N PRO A 164 -1.90 -24.76 0.93
CA PRO A 164 -1.02 -23.63 1.26
C PRO A 164 -1.73 -22.55 2.10
N LEU A 165 -0.96 -21.71 2.77
CA LEU A 165 -1.52 -20.59 3.52
C LEU A 165 -2.15 -19.56 2.58
N THR A 166 -3.29 -19.00 2.97
CA THR A 166 -3.86 -17.83 2.29
C THR A 166 -3.03 -16.57 2.55
N GLU A 167 -3.22 -15.51 1.78
CA GLU A 167 -2.54 -14.23 1.99
C GLU A 167 -2.73 -13.69 3.42
N ASP A 168 -3.96 -13.75 3.93
CA ASP A 168 -4.28 -13.34 5.30
C ASP A 168 -3.56 -14.19 6.35
N GLU A 169 -3.50 -15.50 6.14
CA GLU A 169 -2.78 -16.42 7.02
C GLU A 169 -1.26 -16.18 6.97
N VAL A 170 -0.70 -15.88 5.80
CA VAL A 170 0.69 -15.44 5.63
C VAL A 170 0.94 -14.16 6.41
N GLY A 171 0.04 -13.16 6.31
CA GLY A 171 0.14 -11.91 7.08
C GLY A 171 0.19 -12.15 8.59
N GLN A 172 -0.66 -13.04 9.12
CA GLN A 172 -0.65 -13.41 10.54
C GLN A 172 0.66 -14.09 10.96
N VAL A 173 1.15 -15.03 10.16
CA VAL A 173 2.41 -15.73 10.43
C VAL A 173 3.59 -14.76 10.42
N LEU A 174 3.64 -13.86 9.43
CA LEU A 174 4.70 -12.85 9.31
C LEU A 174 4.69 -11.86 10.47
N ALA A 175 3.53 -11.35 10.88
CA ALA A 175 3.43 -10.40 11.98
C ALA A 175 3.99 -10.98 13.29
N GLY A 176 3.66 -12.24 13.59
CA GLY A 176 4.19 -12.89 14.79
C GLY A 176 5.64 -13.37 14.65
N ALA A 177 6.12 -13.73 13.45
CA ALA A 177 7.52 -14.14 13.23
C ALA A 177 8.50 -12.96 13.23
N LEU A 178 8.05 -11.78 12.78
CA LEU A 178 8.84 -10.56 12.71
C LEU A 178 8.66 -9.64 13.93
N GLY A 179 7.64 -9.90 14.77
CA GLY A 179 7.39 -9.17 16.01
C GLY A 179 6.83 -7.76 15.81
N GLY A 180 6.17 -7.49 14.68
CA GLY A 180 5.66 -6.16 14.32
C GLY A 180 4.70 -6.21 13.14
N GLU A 181 4.11 -5.06 12.80
CA GLU A 181 3.20 -4.95 11.66
C GLU A 181 3.96 -5.13 10.34
N VAL A 182 3.36 -5.80 9.36
CA VAL A 182 3.95 -6.01 8.03
C VAL A 182 3.11 -5.30 6.99
N ALA A 183 3.75 -4.52 6.12
CA ALA A 183 3.04 -3.77 5.09
C ALA A 183 2.25 -4.72 4.17
N ALA A 184 1.01 -4.36 3.82
CA ALA A 184 0.14 -5.20 2.99
C ALA A 184 0.79 -5.58 1.64
N ALA A 185 1.52 -4.66 1.00
CA ALA A 185 2.27 -4.95 -0.22
C ALA A 185 3.38 -6.01 -0.01
N THR A 186 4.01 -6.01 1.17
CA THR A 186 5.02 -7.00 1.55
C THR A 186 4.39 -8.36 1.83
N VAL A 187 3.21 -8.40 2.49
CA VAL A 187 2.45 -9.63 2.67
C VAL A 187 2.06 -10.23 1.32
N ARG A 188 1.47 -9.44 0.42
CA ARG A 188 1.16 -9.85 -0.97
C ARG A 188 2.37 -10.41 -1.71
N HIS A 189 3.48 -9.69 -1.66
CA HIS A 189 4.72 -10.10 -2.30
C HIS A 189 5.20 -11.45 -1.76
N LEU A 190 5.30 -11.61 -0.43
CA LEU A 190 5.79 -12.83 0.20
C LEU A 190 4.82 -14.00 0.04
N ALA A 191 3.51 -13.78 0.10
CA ALA A 191 2.49 -14.79 -0.16
C ALA A 191 2.59 -15.31 -1.61
N ARG A 192 2.71 -14.39 -2.58
CA ARG A 192 2.88 -14.73 -4.00
C ARG A 192 4.16 -15.52 -4.26
N VAL A 193 5.32 -15.01 -3.79
CA VAL A 193 6.62 -15.65 -4.04
C VAL A 193 6.71 -17.02 -3.38
N SER A 194 6.16 -17.17 -2.17
CA SER A 194 6.17 -18.46 -1.45
C SER A 194 5.06 -19.43 -1.87
N GLY A 195 4.09 -18.99 -2.69
CA GLY A 195 2.88 -19.76 -2.98
C GLY A 195 2.07 -20.14 -1.72
N GLY A 196 2.23 -19.39 -0.62
CA GLY A 196 1.65 -19.75 0.68
C GLY A 196 2.32 -20.95 1.37
N ASN A 197 3.38 -21.52 0.80
CA ASN A 197 4.11 -22.64 1.39
C ASN A 197 5.02 -22.14 2.53
N VAL A 198 4.79 -22.64 3.75
CA VAL A 198 5.47 -22.17 4.97
C VAL A 198 6.98 -22.36 4.92
N LEU A 199 7.45 -23.44 4.30
CA LEU A 199 8.88 -23.72 4.16
C LEU A 199 9.55 -22.67 3.27
N TYR A 200 8.99 -22.41 2.10
CA TYR A 200 9.47 -21.36 1.19
C TYR A 200 9.36 -19.97 1.81
N LEU A 201 8.23 -19.66 2.45
CA LEU A 201 8.01 -18.38 3.13
C LEU A 201 9.12 -18.10 4.15
N ARG A 202 9.49 -19.10 4.96
CA ARG A 202 10.55 -18.96 5.95
C ARG A 202 11.91 -18.67 5.32
N GLU A 203 12.25 -19.38 4.26
CA GLU A 203 13.54 -19.20 3.58
C GLU A 203 13.60 -17.86 2.82
N VAL A 204 12.50 -17.43 2.20
CA VAL A 204 12.41 -16.11 1.53
C VAL A 204 12.52 -14.96 2.54
N VAL A 205 11.85 -15.06 3.69
CA VAL A 205 11.99 -14.08 4.78
C VAL A 205 13.41 -14.05 5.32
N HIS A 206 14.03 -15.21 5.52
CA HIS A 206 15.42 -15.30 5.95
C HIS A 206 16.38 -14.68 4.93
N ALA A 207 16.18 -14.96 3.64
CA ALA A 207 16.95 -14.37 2.54
C ALA A 207 16.82 -12.84 2.52
N GLY A 208 15.59 -12.32 2.58
CA GLY A 208 15.32 -10.89 2.59
C GLY A 208 15.93 -10.16 3.79
N ARG A 209 15.90 -10.76 4.98
CA ARG A 209 16.55 -10.18 6.17
C ARG A 209 18.06 -10.15 6.03
N THR A 210 18.64 -11.21 5.45
CA THR A 210 20.09 -11.32 5.28
C THR A 210 20.61 -10.35 4.22
N SER A 211 19.85 -10.13 3.14
CA SER A 211 20.19 -9.16 2.09
C SER A 211 19.82 -7.71 2.43
N GLY A 212 19.08 -7.47 3.52
CA GLY A 212 18.54 -6.16 3.88
C GLY A 212 17.34 -5.71 3.04
N CYS A 213 16.85 -6.56 2.12
CA CYS A 213 15.64 -6.31 1.34
C CYS A 213 14.38 -6.30 2.21
N LEU A 214 14.38 -7.02 3.34
CA LEU A 214 13.31 -7.00 4.33
C LEU A 214 13.81 -6.34 5.62
N ALA A 215 13.30 -5.15 5.91
CA ALA A 215 13.71 -4.37 7.08
C ALA A 215 12.51 -3.66 7.74
N GLU A 216 12.63 -3.41 9.03
CA GLU A 216 11.68 -2.58 9.79
C GLU A 216 11.98 -1.10 9.54
N ARG A 217 10.97 -0.34 9.15
CA ARG A 217 11.02 1.13 9.00
C ARG A 217 9.68 1.73 9.47
N ASP A 218 9.76 2.78 10.27
CA ASP A 218 8.57 3.49 10.80
C ASP A 218 7.59 2.58 11.55
N GLY A 219 8.10 1.53 12.22
CA GLY A 219 7.30 0.54 12.96
C GLY A 219 6.63 -0.53 12.10
N GLN A 220 6.97 -0.63 10.82
CA GLN A 220 6.41 -1.62 9.89
C GLN A 220 7.51 -2.33 9.09
N TRP A 221 7.39 -3.65 8.91
CA TRP A 221 8.27 -4.44 8.07
C TRP A 221 7.92 -4.27 6.59
N ARG A 222 8.94 -3.95 5.78
CA ARG A 222 8.77 -3.65 4.36
C ARG A 222 9.82 -4.37 3.51
N TRP A 223 9.37 -4.96 2.40
CA TRP A 223 10.23 -5.51 1.36
C TRP A 223 10.59 -4.45 0.31
N ARG A 224 11.87 -4.31 -0.01
CA ARG A 224 12.39 -3.44 -1.08
C ARG A 224 13.52 -4.13 -1.85
N GLY A 225 13.41 -4.13 -3.18
CA GLY A 225 14.41 -4.72 -4.08
C GLY A 225 14.08 -6.15 -4.52
N GLU A 226 14.99 -6.74 -5.28
CA GLU A 226 14.84 -8.08 -5.84
C GLU A 226 15.16 -9.17 -4.81
N LEU A 227 14.55 -10.35 -4.99
CA LEU A 227 14.84 -11.51 -4.18
C LEU A 227 16.26 -12.03 -4.44
N SER A 228 17.13 -11.89 -3.46
CA SER A 228 18.42 -12.58 -3.46
C SER A 228 18.20 -14.05 -3.07
N VAL A 229 18.34 -14.98 -4.01
CA VAL A 229 18.28 -16.41 -3.72
C VAL A 229 19.53 -16.85 -2.95
N THR A 230 19.36 -17.23 -1.69
CA THR A 230 20.42 -17.78 -0.85
C THR A 230 20.78 -19.20 -1.27
N THR A 231 21.97 -19.69 -0.86
CA THR A 231 22.39 -21.07 -1.12
C THR A 231 21.37 -22.10 -0.65
N ARG A 232 20.78 -21.91 0.53
CA ARG A 232 19.74 -22.80 1.09
C ARG A 232 18.46 -22.82 0.25
N LEU A 233 17.98 -21.66 -0.18
CA LEU A 233 16.79 -21.57 -1.02
C LEU A 233 17.04 -22.23 -2.39
N ARG A 234 18.26 -22.06 -2.94
CA ARG A 234 18.68 -22.71 -4.18
C ARG A 234 18.71 -24.22 -4.04
N GLU A 235 19.36 -24.75 -3.00
CA GLU A 235 19.44 -26.20 -2.75
C GLU A 235 18.05 -26.81 -2.61
N LEU A 236 17.19 -26.18 -1.79
CA LEU A 236 15.83 -26.66 -1.54
C LEU A 236 14.98 -26.72 -2.82
N VAL A 237 15.04 -25.69 -3.64
CA VAL A 237 14.34 -25.65 -4.93
C VAL A 237 14.97 -26.60 -5.96
N SER A 238 16.31 -26.72 -5.98
CA SER A 238 17.02 -27.61 -6.91
C SER A 238 16.71 -29.08 -6.61
N ASP A 239 16.66 -29.46 -5.34
CA ASP A 239 16.24 -30.80 -4.89
C ASP A 239 14.80 -31.12 -5.33
N ARG A 240 13.92 -30.10 -5.33
CA ARG A 240 12.54 -30.25 -5.79
C ARG A 240 12.42 -30.35 -7.30
N ILE A 241 13.20 -29.57 -8.05
CA ILE A 241 13.27 -29.65 -9.52
C ILE A 241 13.84 -31.01 -9.95
N GLY A 242 14.84 -31.51 -9.22
CA GLY A 242 15.52 -32.76 -9.50
C GLY A 242 16.45 -32.68 -10.72
N HIS A 243 16.87 -33.84 -11.22
CA HIS A 243 17.70 -33.90 -12.43
C HIS A 243 16.84 -33.61 -13.68
N LEU A 244 17.35 -32.76 -14.58
CA LEU A 244 16.72 -32.42 -15.85
C LEU A 244 17.65 -32.80 -17.00
N ASP A 245 17.11 -33.48 -18.00
CA ASP A 245 17.79 -33.63 -19.29
C ASP A 245 17.88 -32.27 -20.03
N GLU A 246 18.50 -32.24 -21.22
CA GLU A 246 18.70 -31.00 -21.96
C GLU A 246 17.37 -30.41 -22.48
N ASP A 247 16.44 -31.26 -22.92
CA ASP A 247 15.14 -30.86 -23.48
C ASP A 247 14.20 -30.35 -22.38
N GLU A 248 14.11 -31.05 -21.24
CA GLU A 248 13.33 -30.66 -20.06
C GLU A 248 13.84 -29.33 -19.49
N ARG A 249 15.17 -29.15 -19.45
CA ARG A 249 15.78 -27.89 -19.01
C ARG A 249 15.45 -26.75 -19.97
N GLU A 250 15.48 -27.00 -21.27
CA GLU A 250 15.12 -26.01 -22.27
C GLU A 250 13.67 -25.56 -22.13
N VAL A 251 12.73 -26.49 -21.96
CA VAL A 251 11.33 -26.20 -21.65
C VAL A 251 11.22 -25.33 -20.40
N LEU A 252 11.85 -25.74 -19.29
CA LEU A 252 11.77 -25.02 -18.02
C LEU A 252 12.40 -23.62 -18.10
N GLU A 253 13.52 -23.47 -18.82
CA GLU A 253 14.15 -22.16 -19.07
C GLU A 253 13.23 -21.26 -19.91
N LEU A 254 12.63 -21.75 -21.00
CA LEU A 254 11.71 -20.98 -21.83
C LEU A 254 10.48 -20.50 -21.05
N VAL A 255 9.85 -21.39 -20.27
CA VAL A 255 8.74 -21.01 -19.40
C VAL A 255 9.20 -20.02 -18.33
N ALA A 256 10.38 -20.19 -17.72
CA ALA A 256 10.88 -19.27 -16.69
C ALA A 256 11.17 -17.84 -17.21
N PHE A 257 11.54 -17.67 -18.48
CA PHE A 257 11.70 -16.34 -19.09
C PHE A 257 10.45 -15.83 -19.80
N GLY A 258 9.46 -16.71 -19.99
CA GLY A 258 8.37 -16.47 -20.92
C GLY A 258 6.97 -16.59 -20.35
N GLU A 259 6.75 -17.16 -19.16
CA GLU A 259 5.40 -17.44 -18.66
C GLU A 259 4.51 -16.18 -18.52
N PRO A 260 3.19 -16.29 -18.79
CA PRO A 260 2.50 -17.47 -19.34
C PRO A 260 2.81 -17.67 -20.84
N LEU A 261 2.99 -18.92 -21.26
CA LEU A 261 3.23 -19.30 -22.66
C LEU A 261 2.10 -20.19 -23.19
N GLY A 262 1.66 -19.97 -24.44
CA GLY A 262 0.72 -20.90 -25.07
C GLY A 262 1.37 -22.26 -25.34
N ALA A 263 0.65 -23.35 -25.08
CA ALA A 263 1.15 -24.71 -25.32
C ALA A 263 1.63 -24.91 -26.77
N GLU A 264 0.87 -24.40 -27.75
CA GLU A 264 1.24 -24.42 -29.18
C GLU A 264 2.55 -23.68 -29.47
N LEU A 265 2.77 -22.51 -28.85
CA LEU A 265 3.99 -21.72 -29.04
C LEU A 265 5.21 -22.43 -28.44
N LEU A 266 5.04 -23.11 -27.30
CA LEU A 266 6.13 -23.86 -26.68
C LEU A 266 6.47 -25.13 -27.48
N ALA A 267 5.45 -25.78 -28.06
CA ALA A 267 5.61 -26.96 -28.92
C ALA A 267 6.27 -26.66 -30.27
N THR A 268 6.28 -25.41 -30.74
CA THR A 268 7.09 -25.02 -31.93
C THR A 268 8.55 -24.78 -31.58
N LEU A 269 8.84 -24.43 -30.32
CA LEU A 269 10.20 -24.16 -29.84
C LEU A 269 10.90 -25.40 -29.26
N THR A 270 10.13 -26.40 -28.80
CA THR A 270 10.62 -27.59 -28.08
C THR A 270 9.84 -28.83 -28.49
N SER A 271 10.24 -30.01 -27.99
CA SER A 271 9.48 -31.25 -28.26
C SER A 271 8.24 -31.35 -27.37
N ALA A 272 7.09 -31.73 -27.94
CA ALA A 272 5.85 -31.94 -27.19
C ALA A 272 6.03 -32.93 -26.01
N ARG A 273 6.81 -34.00 -26.22
CA ARG A 273 7.15 -34.97 -25.18
C ARG A 273 7.94 -34.36 -24.02
N ALA A 274 8.82 -33.39 -24.27
CA ALA A 274 9.54 -32.73 -23.19
C ALA A 274 8.60 -31.84 -22.36
N VAL A 275 7.64 -31.18 -23.01
CA VAL A 275 6.60 -30.40 -22.31
C VAL A 275 5.75 -31.31 -21.42
N GLU A 276 5.26 -32.43 -21.96
CA GLU A 276 4.49 -33.46 -21.22
C GLU A 276 5.28 -33.98 -20.01
N ARG A 277 6.57 -34.32 -20.17
CA ARG A 277 7.41 -34.80 -19.04
C ARG A 277 7.59 -33.75 -17.94
N VAL A 278 7.76 -32.48 -18.30
CA VAL A 278 7.92 -31.39 -17.33
C VAL A 278 6.60 -31.09 -16.61
N GLU A 279 5.46 -31.25 -17.30
CA GLU A 279 4.12 -31.16 -16.72
C GLU A 279 3.80 -32.34 -15.79
N ASP A 280 4.07 -33.59 -16.18
CA ASP A 280 3.87 -34.79 -15.35
C ASP A 280 4.66 -34.72 -14.03
N ARG A 281 5.79 -34.01 -14.04
CA ARG A 281 6.62 -33.74 -12.86
C ARG A 281 6.14 -32.56 -12.02
N GLY A 282 5.09 -31.86 -12.44
CA GLY A 282 4.54 -30.67 -11.78
C GLY A 282 5.49 -29.47 -11.76
N LEU A 283 6.47 -29.42 -12.67
CA LEU A 283 7.39 -28.29 -12.81
C LEU A 283 6.78 -27.16 -13.65
N VAL A 284 5.87 -27.52 -14.54
CA VAL A 284 5.01 -26.63 -15.31
C VAL A 284 3.57 -27.09 -15.11
N MET A 285 2.64 -26.14 -15.08
CA MET A 285 1.21 -26.37 -14.92
C MET A 285 0.46 -25.69 -16.06
N THR A 286 -0.61 -26.34 -16.51
CA THR A 286 -1.52 -25.80 -17.52
C THR A 286 -2.70 -25.09 -16.85
N GLU A 287 -2.88 -23.82 -17.19
CA GLU A 287 -4.06 -23.02 -16.84
C GLU A 287 -4.98 -22.90 -18.07
N GLY A 288 -6.24 -23.28 -17.90
CA GLY A 288 -7.26 -23.15 -18.94
C GLY A 288 -7.87 -21.75 -18.93
N GLU A 289 -7.59 -20.95 -19.96
CA GLU A 289 -8.23 -19.65 -20.18
C GLU A 289 -9.12 -19.73 -21.43
N GLY A 290 -10.37 -20.16 -21.25
CA GLY A 290 -11.32 -20.36 -22.34
C GLY A 290 -10.93 -21.53 -23.26
N ARG A 291 -10.53 -21.23 -24.51
CA ARG A 291 -10.08 -22.23 -25.51
C ARG A 291 -8.55 -22.37 -25.58
N ARG A 292 -7.80 -21.72 -24.68
CA ARG A 292 -6.34 -21.69 -24.72
C ARG A 292 -5.74 -22.38 -23.51
N GLU A 293 -4.72 -23.17 -23.77
CA GLU A 293 -3.87 -23.79 -22.76
C GLU A 293 -2.64 -22.90 -22.56
N LEU A 294 -2.54 -22.29 -21.38
CA LEU A 294 -1.40 -21.46 -20.98
C LEU A 294 -0.56 -22.20 -19.96
N LEU A 295 0.74 -22.29 -20.22
CA LEU A 295 1.73 -22.94 -19.36
C LEU A 295 2.41 -21.92 -18.44
N ARG A 296 2.49 -22.26 -17.16
CA ARG A 296 3.22 -21.54 -16.11
C ARG A 296 4.12 -22.49 -15.34
N LEU A 297 5.11 -21.97 -14.64
CA LEU A 297 5.88 -22.76 -13.67
C LEU A 297 4.95 -23.23 -12.55
N GLY A 298 5.13 -24.49 -12.13
CA GLY A 298 4.37 -25.07 -11.02
C GLY A 298 4.64 -24.43 -9.67
N HIS A 299 5.71 -23.63 -9.55
CA HIS A 299 5.94 -22.78 -8.40
C HIS A 299 6.73 -21.51 -8.78
N PRO A 300 6.35 -20.31 -8.28
CA PRO A 300 7.03 -19.05 -8.62
C PRO A 300 8.54 -19.05 -8.37
N LEU A 301 9.01 -19.69 -7.28
CA LEU A 301 10.44 -19.82 -6.97
C LEU A 301 11.24 -20.65 -7.99
N TYR A 302 10.59 -21.53 -8.77
CA TYR A 302 11.30 -22.26 -9.83
C TYR A 302 11.85 -21.26 -10.84
N GLY A 303 11.08 -20.22 -11.18
CA GLY A 303 11.50 -19.17 -12.10
C GLY A 303 12.73 -18.43 -11.59
N GLU A 304 12.74 -18.03 -10.32
CA GLU A 304 13.89 -17.31 -9.74
C GLU A 304 15.18 -18.15 -9.79
N VAL A 305 15.09 -19.42 -9.40
CA VAL A 305 16.26 -20.32 -9.39
C VAL A 305 16.72 -20.66 -10.79
N VAL A 306 15.80 -20.92 -11.72
CA VAL A 306 16.13 -21.21 -13.12
C VAL A 306 16.76 -20.01 -13.80
N ARG A 307 16.20 -18.80 -13.64
CA ARG A 307 16.75 -17.57 -14.22
C ARG A 307 18.15 -17.27 -13.70
N MET A 308 18.40 -17.45 -12.41
CA MET A 308 19.74 -17.24 -11.81
C MET A 308 20.76 -18.32 -12.21
N SER A 309 20.31 -19.56 -12.39
CA SER A 309 21.19 -20.67 -12.78
C SER A 309 21.45 -20.72 -14.29
N CYS A 310 20.65 -20.00 -15.08
CA CYS A 310 20.85 -19.87 -16.52
C CYS A 310 21.96 -18.86 -16.82
N GLY A 311 23.03 -19.32 -17.46
CA GLY A 311 24.13 -18.44 -17.86
C GLY A 311 23.67 -17.35 -18.85
N THR A 312 24.29 -16.17 -18.80
CA THR A 312 23.87 -14.98 -19.56
C THR A 312 23.65 -15.23 -21.05
N LEU A 313 24.54 -15.97 -21.72
CA LEU A 313 24.42 -16.29 -23.15
C LEU A 313 23.21 -17.18 -23.45
N ARG A 314 22.93 -18.17 -22.60
CA ARG A 314 21.74 -19.03 -22.74
C ARG A 314 20.48 -18.21 -22.51
N ALA A 315 20.45 -17.40 -21.46
CA ALA A 315 19.32 -16.53 -21.16
C ALA A 315 18.99 -15.54 -22.30
N ARG A 316 20.01 -14.97 -22.97
CA ARG A 316 19.83 -14.14 -24.18
C ARG A 316 19.27 -14.95 -25.35
N ARG A 317 19.81 -16.16 -25.59
CA ARG A 317 19.31 -17.07 -26.64
C ARG A 317 17.85 -17.44 -26.44
N ARG A 318 17.45 -17.83 -25.21
CA ARG A 318 16.06 -18.20 -24.87
C ARG A 318 15.09 -17.05 -25.12
N ARG A 319 15.41 -15.84 -24.66
CA ARG A 319 14.59 -14.65 -24.94
C ARG A 319 14.48 -14.35 -26.44
N ARG A 320 15.56 -14.46 -27.20
CA ARG A 320 15.52 -14.28 -28.66
C ARG A 320 14.60 -15.30 -29.34
N MET A 321 14.68 -16.57 -28.96
CA MET A 321 13.79 -17.62 -29.48
C MET A 321 12.31 -17.31 -29.17
N LEU A 322 12.00 -16.88 -27.95
CA LEU A 322 10.65 -16.48 -27.56
C LEU A 322 10.13 -15.30 -28.41
N ALA A 323 10.96 -14.28 -28.64
CA ALA A 323 10.60 -13.15 -29.50
C ALA A 323 10.31 -13.59 -30.94
N GLU A 324 11.20 -14.37 -31.54
CA GLU A 324 11.07 -14.85 -32.93
C GLU A 324 9.81 -15.71 -33.12
N ALA A 325 9.54 -16.62 -32.18
CA ALA A 325 8.36 -17.47 -32.25
C ALA A 325 7.06 -16.66 -32.07
N LEU A 326 7.05 -15.67 -31.17
CA LEU A 326 5.86 -14.84 -30.95
C LEU A 326 5.61 -13.91 -32.15
N GLU A 327 6.66 -13.33 -32.73
CA GLU A 327 6.59 -12.54 -33.96
C GLU A 327 6.03 -13.34 -35.14
N ALA A 328 6.42 -14.62 -35.28
CA ALA A 328 5.91 -15.52 -36.31
C ALA A 328 4.39 -15.77 -36.25
N THR A 329 3.75 -15.54 -35.11
CA THR A 329 2.28 -15.63 -34.97
C THR A 329 1.54 -14.41 -35.57
N GLY A 330 2.29 -13.35 -35.93
CA GLY A 330 1.78 -12.09 -36.43
C GLY A 330 1.41 -11.07 -35.34
N LEU A 331 1.85 -11.27 -34.09
CA LEU A 331 1.64 -10.35 -32.97
C LEU A 331 0.18 -9.86 -32.84
N ARG A 332 -0.76 -10.80 -32.88
CA ARG A 332 -2.21 -10.50 -32.99
C ARG A 332 -2.78 -9.73 -31.80
N ARG A 333 -2.06 -9.67 -30.66
CA ARG A 333 -2.46 -8.96 -29.45
C ARG A 333 -1.46 -7.85 -29.12
N ARG A 334 -1.96 -6.73 -28.59
CA ARG A 334 -1.11 -5.63 -28.08
C ARG A 334 -0.08 -6.11 -27.04
N GLU A 335 -0.47 -7.07 -26.19
CA GLU A 335 0.44 -7.64 -25.18
C GLU A 335 1.59 -8.45 -25.80
N ASP A 336 1.34 -9.11 -26.94
CA ASP A 336 2.38 -9.89 -27.62
C ASP A 336 3.46 -8.97 -28.22
N GLN A 337 3.07 -7.78 -28.70
CA GLN A 337 3.99 -6.76 -29.21
C GLN A 337 4.94 -6.27 -28.12
N LEU A 338 4.40 -5.95 -26.93
CA LEU A 338 5.22 -5.51 -25.80
C LEU A 338 6.18 -6.62 -25.34
N ARG A 339 5.72 -7.86 -25.22
CA ARG A 339 6.54 -9.00 -24.79
C ARG A 339 7.69 -9.27 -25.77
N ALA A 340 7.39 -9.31 -27.08
CA ALA A 340 8.41 -9.49 -28.10
C ALA A 340 9.48 -8.39 -28.03
N ALA A 341 9.08 -7.12 -27.91
CA ALA A 341 10.00 -6.01 -27.78
C ALA A 341 10.88 -6.09 -26.52
N VAL A 342 10.31 -6.48 -25.37
CA VAL A 342 11.06 -6.71 -24.12
C VAL A 342 12.10 -7.81 -24.29
N TRP A 343 11.72 -8.95 -24.88
CA TRP A 343 12.65 -10.05 -25.11
C TRP A 343 13.73 -9.71 -26.14
N ARG A 344 13.42 -8.94 -27.18
CA ARG A 344 14.41 -8.39 -28.13
C ARG A 344 15.40 -7.48 -27.40
N LEU A 345 14.92 -6.58 -26.55
CA LEU A 345 15.76 -5.69 -25.76
C LEU A 345 16.68 -6.46 -24.81
N ASP A 346 16.12 -7.34 -23.98
CA ASP A 346 16.88 -8.13 -22.99
C ASP A 346 17.87 -9.12 -23.63
N SER A 347 17.59 -9.58 -24.85
CA SER A 347 18.51 -10.43 -25.62
C SER A 347 19.63 -9.64 -26.31
N GLY A 348 19.51 -8.31 -26.39
CA GLY A 348 20.40 -7.43 -27.16
C GLY A 348 20.20 -7.55 -28.68
N SER A 349 19.01 -7.96 -29.13
CA SER A 349 18.65 -8.11 -30.54
C SER A 349 17.61 -7.11 -31.04
N ALA A 350 17.27 -6.10 -30.24
CA ALA A 350 16.41 -5.00 -30.67
C ALA A 350 17.15 -4.09 -31.65
N ALA A 351 16.53 -3.80 -32.80
CA ALA A 351 17.16 -3.01 -33.86
C ALA A 351 16.24 -1.96 -34.51
N ALA A 352 14.92 -2.04 -34.33
CA ALA A 352 13.96 -1.13 -34.96
C ALA A 352 13.51 -0.05 -33.95
N PRO A 353 13.89 1.23 -34.14
CA PRO A 353 13.52 2.32 -33.22
C PRO A 353 12.00 2.47 -33.07
N GLU A 354 11.24 2.34 -34.17
CA GLU A 354 9.80 2.53 -34.20
C GLU A 354 9.06 1.46 -33.38
N THR A 355 9.56 0.20 -33.41
CA THR A 355 9.02 -0.88 -32.58
C THR A 355 9.26 -0.64 -31.10
N LEU A 356 10.43 -0.09 -30.74
CA LEU A 356 10.76 0.25 -29.35
C LEU A 356 9.91 1.43 -28.83
N VAL A 357 9.64 2.45 -29.66
CA VAL A 357 8.72 3.54 -29.32
C VAL A 357 7.30 3.02 -29.11
N ALA A 358 6.79 2.19 -30.03
CA ALA A 358 5.47 1.58 -29.90
C ALA A 358 5.35 0.73 -28.62
N ALA A 359 6.38 -0.07 -28.31
CA ALA A 359 6.43 -0.85 -27.08
C ALA A 359 6.51 0.05 -25.83
N ALA A 360 7.29 1.13 -25.87
CA ALA A 360 7.37 2.09 -24.77
C ALA A 360 6.00 2.74 -24.46
N ARG A 361 5.22 3.06 -25.51
CA ARG A 361 3.83 3.55 -25.35
C ARG A 361 2.92 2.53 -24.71
N LEU A 362 2.99 1.27 -25.13
CA LEU A 362 2.21 0.19 -24.54
C LEU A 362 2.58 -0.05 -23.07
N ALA A 363 3.87 0.01 -22.73
CA ALA A 363 4.34 -0.07 -21.34
C ALA A 363 3.81 1.12 -20.51
N TRP A 364 3.85 2.33 -21.10
CA TRP A 364 3.35 3.53 -20.46
C TRP A 364 1.83 3.47 -20.20
N ALA A 365 1.04 3.05 -21.19
CA ALA A 365 -0.40 2.85 -21.05
C ALA A 365 -0.76 1.80 -19.98
N ARG A 366 0.10 0.79 -19.78
CA ARG A 366 -0.04 -0.23 -18.72
C ARG A 366 0.48 0.21 -17.35
N GLN A 367 0.83 1.49 -17.18
CA GLN A 367 1.35 2.03 -15.92
C GLN A 367 2.65 1.36 -15.46
N ASP A 368 3.52 0.96 -16.41
CA ASP A 368 4.88 0.50 -16.12
C ASP A 368 5.91 1.56 -16.58
N PRO A 369 6.11 2.64 -15.80
CA PRO A 369 7.04 3.71 -16.16
C PRO A 369 8.49 3.22 -16.23
N ARG A 370 8.87 2.20 -15.44
CA ARG A 370 10.25 1.69 -15.46
C ARG A 370 10.55 1.01 -16.79
N LEU A 371 9.65 0.14 -17.24
CA LEU A 371 9.80 -0.49 -18.53
C LEU A 371 9.68 0.51 -19.68
N ALA A 372 8.72 1.46 -19.60
CA ALA A 372 8.55 2.51 -20.60
C ALA A 372 9.82 3.34 -20.77
N ALA A 373 10.45 3.78 -19.67
CA ALA A 373 11.71 4.52 -19.70
C ALA A 373 12.82 3.70 -20.34
N ARG A 374 12.92 2.40 -19.99
CA ARG A 374 13.94 1.49 -20.52
C ARG A 374 13.79 1.29 -22.04
N LEU A 375 12.57 1.11 -22.53
CA LEU A 375 12.26 0.96 -23.95
C LEU A 375 12.49 2.27 -24.71
N ALA A 376 12.06 3.41 -24.16
CA ALA A 376 12.27 4.72 -24.79
C ALA A 376 13.77 5.07 -24.91
N ARG A 377 14.57 4.78 -23.88
CA ARG A 377 16.03 4.96 -23.93
C ARG A 377 16.68 4.08 -25.00
N ALA A 378 16.27 2.81 -25.09
CA ALA A 378 16.74 1.92 -26.14
C ALA A 378 16.33 2.38 -27.54
N ALA A 379 15.14 2.98 -27.69
CA ALA A 379 14.70 3.57 -28.95
C ALA A 379 15.60 4.74 -29.36
N ILE A 380 15.94 5.62 -28.41
CA ILE A 380 16.84 6.76 -28.61
C ILE A 380 18.24 6.28 -29.00
N ASP A 381 18.78 5.27 -28.30
CA ASP A 381 20.08 4.67 -28.62
C ASP A 381 20.09 4.04 -30.03
N ALA A 382 18.93 3.56 -30.51
CA ALA A 382 18.74 3.06 -31.86
C ALA A 382 18.49 4.15 -32.92
N GLY A 383 18.40 5.43 -32.52
CA GLY A 383 18.22 6.58 -33.41
C GLY A 383 16.78 7.11 -33.52
N ALA A 384 15.89 6.77 -32.59
CA ALA A 384 14.55 7.37 -32.55
C ALA A 384 14.61 8.89 -32.26
N GLY A 385 13.76 9.65 -32.95
CA GLY A 385 13.74 11.12 -32.87
C GLY A 385 12.92 11.71 -31.72
N VAL A 386 12.36 12.90 -31.95
CA VAL A 386 11.66 13.76 -30.96
C VAL A 386 10.56 13.00 -30.20
N GLU A 387 9.84 12.10 -30.87
CA GLU A 387 8.75 11.31 -30.27
C GLU A 387 9.21 10.42 -29.09
N ALA A 388 10.37 9.76 -29.22
CA ALA A 388 10.92 8.91 -28.16
C ALA A 388 11.42 9.74 -26.98
N LEU A 389 12.00 10.90 -27.26
CA LEU A 389 12.48 11.85 -26.25
C LEU A 389 11.32 12.50 -25.48
N ALA A 390 10.23 12.85 -26.16
CA ALA A 390 9.01 13.36 -25.53
C ALA A 390 8.40 12.31 -24.58
N LEU A 391 8.25 11.07 -25.05
CA LEU A 391 7.78 9.96 -24.23
C LEU A 391 8.71 9.70 -23.03
N LEU A 392 10.03 9.67 -23.24
CA LEU A 392 10.98 9.51 -22.15
C LEU A 392 10.88 10.66 -21.13
N GLY A 393 10.71 11.89 -21.60
CA GLY A 393 10.50 13.06 -20.74
C GLY A 393 9.28 12.93 -19.84
N GLU A 394 8.12 12.53 -20.40
CA GLU A 394 6.90 12.27 -19.64
C GLU A 394 7.08 11.16 -18.59
N VAL A 395 7.74 10.06 -18.98
CA VAL A 395 7.96 8.92 -18.08
C VAL A 395 8.93 9.28 -16.95
N LEU A 396 10.03 10.00 -17.26
CA LEU A 396 11.01 10.43 -16.26
C LEU A 396 10.41 11.46 -15.28
N MET A 397 9.55 12.36 -15.78
CA MET A 397 8.77 13.27 -14.94
C MET A 397 7.97 12.52 -13.87
N VAL A 398 7.28 11.46 -14.29
CA VAL A 398 6.44 10.63 -13.42
C VAL A 398 7.28 9.81 -12.43
N GLN A 399 8.48 9.41 -12.82
CA GLN A 399 9.47 8.79 -11.92
C GLN A 399 10.12 9.78 -10.93
N GLY A 400 9.90 11.09 -11.11
CA GLY A 400 10.51 12.15 -10.30
C GLY A 400 11.93 12.55 -10.73
N ASP A 401 12.42 12.05 -11.86
CA ASP A 401 13.73 12.40 -12.43
C ASP A 401 13.60 13.55 -13.45
N THR A 402 13.05 14.67 -12.98
CA THR A 402 12.76 15.84 -13.83
C THR A 402 14.03 16.48 -14.40
N ASP A 403 15.15 16.37 -13.70
CA ASP A 403 16.44 16.90 -14.15
C ASP A 403 16.92 16.13 -15.41
N ALA A 404 16.85 14.79 -15.39
CA ALA A 404 17.18 13.97 -16.56
C ALA A 404 16.17 14.14 -17.72
N ALA A 405 14.89 14.35 -17.38
CA ALA A 405 13.85 14.63 -18.37
C ALA A 405 14.12 15.93 -19.14
N VAL A 406 14.40 17.02 -18.42
CA VAL A 406 14.73 18.33 -19.00
C VAL A 406 15.99 18.24 -19.87
N GLU A 407 17.03 17.54 -19.41
CA GLU A 407 18.26 17.39 -20.20
C GLU A 407 18.02 16.62 -21.50
N SER A 408 17.26 15.51 -21.44
CA SER A 408 16.90 14.72 -22.62
C SER A 408 16.11 15.57 -23.64
N LEU A 409 15.16 16.38 -23.17
CA LEU A 409 14.37 17.28 -24.02
C LEU A 409 15.19 18.43 -24.60
N ARG A 410 16.21 18.94 -23.89
CA ARG A 410 17.12 19.97 -24.42
C ARG A 410 17.97 19.44 -25.58
N LEU A 411 18.43 18.19 -25.50
CA LEU A 411 19.16 17.55 -26.60
C LEU A 411 18.28 17.43 -27.86
N ALA A 412 16.99 17.11 -27.69
CA ALA A 412 16.02 17.01 -28.78
C ALA A 412 15.84 18.30 -29.59
N ALA A 413 16.08 19.48 -28.98
CA ALA A 413 15.81 20.77 -29.60
C ALA A 413 16.60 21.01 -30.90
N ARG A 414 17.68 20.27 -31.13
CA ARG A 414 18.55 20.42 -32.31
C ARG A 414 17.95 19.83 -33.59
N ASP A 415 17.03 18.88 -33.45
CA ASP A 415 16.48 18.08 -34.54
C ASP A 415 15.01 18.41 -34.84
N VAL A 416 14.48 19.49 -34.23
CA VAL A 416 13.10 19.94 -34.41
C VAL A 416 12.97 20.76 -35.70
N VAL A 417 12.20 20.27 -36.67
CA VAL A 417 12.10 20.89 -38.01
C VAL A 417 10.71 21.43 -38.27
N THR A 418 9.67 20.64 -37.97
CA THR A 418 8.28 20.98 -38.25
C THR A 418 7.66 21.83 -37.15
N GLU A 419 6.54 22.47 -37.47
CA GLU A 419 5.78 23.25 -36.50
C GLU A 419 5.17 22.40 -35.39
N GLY A 420 4.68 21.20 -35.73
CA GLY A 420 4.18 20.23 -34.76
C GLY A 420 5.27 19.73 -33.82
N GLU A 421 6.48 19.42 -34.32
CA GLU A 421 7.61 19.05 -33.46
C GLU A 421 8.03 20.20 -32.53
N ARG A 422 7.99 21.46 -33.00
CA ARG A 422 8.24 22.64 -32.14
C ARG A 422 7.21 22.76 -31.03
N ALA A 423 5.93 22.57 -31.34
CA ALA A 423 4.86 22.64 -30.36
C ALA A 423 4.98 21.53 -29.32
N GLN A 424 5.16 20.27 -29.76
CA GLN A 424 5.32 19.12 -28.88
C GLN A 424 6.57 19.21 -28.01
N HIS A 425 7.69 19.68 -28.57
CA HIS A 425 8.91 19.96 -27.83
C HIS A 425 8.69 21.01 -26.75
N ALA A 426 8.10 22.16 -27.12
CA ALA A 426 7.86 23.25 -26.18
C ALA A 426 6.89 22.85 -25.06
N ALA A 427 5.82 22.14 -25.40
CA ALA A 427 4.86 21.58 -24.45
C ALA A 427 5.56 20.63 -23.45
N SER A 428 6.31 19.65 -23.96
CA SER A 428 6.99 18.63 -23.16
C SER A 428 8.10 19.23 -22.29
N LEU A 429 8.92 20.13 -22.83
CA LEU A 429 9.96 20.82 -22.09
C LEU A 429 9.35 21.77 -21.05
N GLY A 430 8.31 22.51 -21.41
CA GLY A 430 7.61 23.44 -20.54
C GLY A 430 7.01 22.75 -19.32
N ILE A 431 6.29 21.63 -19.51
CA ILE A 431 5.71 20.89 -18.38
C ILE A 431 6.80 20.28 -17.50
N ASN A 432 7.87 19.73 -18.07
CA ASN A 432 8.99 19.17 -17.31
C ASN A 432 9.76 20.24 -16.52
N LEU A 433 9.94 21.43 -17.07
CA LEU A 433 10.53 22.57 -16.36
C LEU A 433 9.63 23.04 -15.21
N ALA A 434 8.31 23.13 -15.42
CA ALA A 434 7.36 23.46 -14.35
C ALA A 434 7.40 22.41 -13.24
N TRP A 435 7.43 21.13 -13.61
CA TRP A 435 7.62 20.01 -12.67
C TRP A 435 9.00 19.98 -12.02
N ALA A 436 10.03 20.57 -12.63
CA ALA A 436 11.34 20.76 -12.01
C ALA A 436 11.39 21.96 -11.06
N GLY A 437 10.32 22.76 -10.96
CA GLY A 437 10.27 24.02 -10.19
C GLY A 437 10.95 25.20 -10.89
N ALA A 438 11.23 25.09 -12.19
CA ALA A 438 11.86 26.12 -13.01
C ALA A 438 10.81 27.00 -13.72
N ASP A 439 9.84 27.52 -12.96
CA ASP A 439 8.64 28.19 -13.47
C ASP A 439 8.94 29.30 -14.49
N ALA A 440 9.92 30.15 -14.20
CA ALA A 440 10.29 31.27 -15.07
C ALA A 440 10.87 30.81 -16.41
N GLU A 441 11.52 29.65 -16.47
CA GLU A 441 12.00 29.06 -17.72
C GLU A 441 10.86 28.35 -18.46
N ALA A 442 10.02 27.60 -17.75
CA ALA A 442 8.83 26.97 -18.30
C ALA A 442 7.92 27.98 -19.02
N CYS A 443 7.60 29.10 -18.35
CA CYS A 443 6.81 30.18 -18.93
C CYS A 443 7.47 30.73 -20.19
N ARG A 444 8.77 31.05 -20.17
CA ARG A 444 9.48 31.60 -21.33
C ARG A 444 9.46 30.67 -22.55
N VAL A 445 9.67 29.37 -22.35
CA VAL A 445 9.63 28.37 -23.44
C VAL A 445 8.25 28.32 -24.07
N LEU A 446 7.21 28.26 -23.24
CA LEU A 446 5.82 28.14 -23.68
C LEU A 446 5.28 29.45 -24.29
N ASP A 447 5.61 30.61 -23.71
CA ASP A 447 5.26 31.94 -24.23
C ASP A 447 5.84 32.14 -25.63
N ARG A 448 7.14 31.84 -25.80
CA ARG A 448 7.82 31.93 -27.10
C ARG A 448 7.17 31.01 -28.15
N ALA A 449 6.81 29.79 -27.76
CA ALA A 449 6.14 28.87 -28.67
C ALA A 449 4.74 29.39 -29.04
N ALA A 450 3.94 29.88 -28.08
CA ALA A 450 2.62 30.45 -28.34
C ALA A 450 2.66 31.65 -29.30
N GLU A 451 3.71 32.48 -29.22
CA GLU A 451 3.92 33.65 -30.08
C GLU A 451 4.39 33.30 -31.50
N THR A 452 5.11 32.19 -31.68
CA THR A 452 5.76 31.84 -32.94
C THR A 452 5.04 30.78 -33.76
N LEU A 453 4.20 29.94 -33.12
CA LEU A 453 3.33 29.00 -33.81
C LEU A 453 2.24 29.75 -34.56
N THR A 454 1.98 29.34 -35.80
CA THR A 454 0.96 29.86 -36.72
C THR A 454 -0.31 29.00 -36.76
N ASP A 455 -0.17 27.67 -36.69
CA ASP A 455 -1.27 26.70 -36.72
C ASP A 455 -2.12 26.80 -35.44
N PRO A 456 -3.46 26.99 -35.56
CA PRO A 456 -4.34 27.09 -34.40
C PRO A 456 -4.35 25.84 -33.51
N ALA A 457 -4.19 24.63 -34.06
CA ALA A 457 -4.22 23.40 -33.28
C ALA A 457 -3.01 23.30 -32.36
N TRP A 458 -1.81 23.56 -32.90
CA TRP A 458 -0.59 23.56 -32.12
C TRP A 458 -0.50 24.72 -31.13
N ARG A 459 -1.04 25.90 -31.51
CA ARG A 459 -1.13 27.05 -30.61
C ARG A 459 -2.08 26.77 -29.44
N GLN A 460 -3.20 26.09 -29.69
CA GLN A 460 -4.13 25.66 -28.66
C GLN A 460 -3.42 24.79 -27.61
N GLU A 461 -2.68 23.78 -28.07
CA GLU A 461 -1.96 22.85 -27.19
C GLU A 461 -0.91 23.58 -26.31
N VAL A 462 -0.08 24.44 -26.91
CA VAL A 462 0.93 25.20 -26.16
C VAL A 462 0.29 26.18 -25.17
N CYS A 463 -0.79 26.87 -25.54
CA CYS A 463 -1.55 27.73 -24.62
C CYS A 463 -2.08 26.94 -23.41
N THR A 464 -2.57 25.72 -23.64
CA THR A 464 -3.02 24.83 -22.56
C THR A 464 -1.88 24.49 -21.61
N TYR A 465 -0.72 24.05 -22.11
CA TYR A 465 0.44 23.76 -21.27
C TYR A 465 0.96 24.98 -20.52
N ARG A 466 0.88 26.16 -21.14
CA ARG A 466 1.20 27.43 -20.48
C ARG A 466 0.29 27.73 -19.30
N GLY A 467 -1.00 27.40 -19.43
CA GLY A 467 -1.97 27.46 -18.34
C GLY A 467 -1.69 26.44 -17.24
N VAL A 468 -1.32 25.21 -17.60
CA VAL A 468 -0.88 24.19 -16.62
C VAL A 468 0.36 24.66 -15.85
N ALA A 469 1.34 25.27 -16.52
CA ALA A 469 2.53 25.80 -15.85
C ALA A 469 2.18 26.93 -14.85
N ASP A 470 1.21 27.79 -15.18
CA ASP A 470 0.69 28.79 -14.24
C ASP A 470 -0.04 28.14 -13.05
N PHE A 471 -0.84 27.10 -13.28
CA PHE A 471 -1.52 26.38 -12.21
C PHE A 471 -0.53 25.75 -11.23
N LEU A 472 0.49 25.04 -11.73
CA LEU A 472 1.53 24.40 -10.91
C LEU A 472 2.33 25.42 -10.08
N ALA A 473 2.53 26.61 -10.62
CA ALA A 473 3.16 27.72 -9.93
C ALA A 473 2.21 28.50 -8.99
N GLY A 474 0.97 28.05 -8.82
CA GLY A 474 -0.04 28.66 -7.95
C GLY A 474 -0.68 29.94 -8.51
N ARG A 475 -0.55 30.24 -9.80
CA ARG A 475 -1.12 31.43 -10.45
C ARG A 475 -2.46 31.10 -11.12
N LEU A 476 -3.50 30.91 -10.32
CA LEU A 476 -4.81 30.44 -10.80
C LEU A 476 -5.43 31.35 -11.87
N THR A 477 -5.35 32.67 -11.69
CA THR A 477 -5.87 33.68 -12.65
C THR A 477 -5.13 33.64 -13.99
N GLY A 478 -3.80 33.42 -13.95
CA GLY A 478 -3.00 33.21 -15.14
C GLY A 478 -3.39 31.93 -15.87
N ALA A 479 -3.56 30.84 -15.12
CA ALA A 479 -4.02 29.56 -15.66
C ALA A 479 -5.37 29.68 -16.38
N ALA A 480 -6.36 30.34 -15.75
CA ALA A 480 -7.67 30.60 -16.35
C ALA A 480 -7.57 31.48 -17.61
N GLY A 481 -6.70 32.51 -17.59
CA GLY A 481 -6.46 33.37 -18.75
C GLY A 481 -5.86 32.62 -19.94
N TRP A 482 -4.91 31.72 -19.70
CA TRP A 482 -4.32 30.87 -20.75
C TRP A 482 -5.28 29.79 -21.25
N LEU A 483 -6.11 29.22 -20.37
CA LEU A 483 -7.18 28.30 -20.76
C LEU A 483 -8.18 29.00 -21.70
N ALA A 484 -8.60 30.23 -21.39
CA ALA A 484 -9.47 31.01 -22.27
C ALA A 484 -8.82 31.29 -23.64
N ARG A 485 -7.52 31.57 -23.69
CA ARG A 485 -6.76 31.70 -24.95
C ARG A 485 -6.72 30.38 -25.73
N ALA A 486 -6.53 29.26 -25.05
CA ALA A 486 -6.55 27.94 -25.67
C ALA A 486 -7.92 27.64 -26.30
N HIS A 487 -9.02 27.92 -25.60
CA HIS A 487 -10.38 27.76 -26.15
C HIS A 487 -10.65 28.68 -27.36
N GLY A 488 -9.97 29.82 -27.45
CA GLY A 488 -10.03 30.69 -28.62
C GLY A 488 -9.28 30.17 -29.86
N CYS A 489 -8.44 29.15 -29.72
CA CYS A 489 -7.66 28.55 -30.81
C CYS A 489 -8.39 27.30 -31.32
N THR A 490 -9.07 27.39 -32.47
CA THR A 490 -9.83 26.27 -33.07
C THR A 490 -9.41 26.00 -34.53
N PRO A 491 -9.35 24.72 -34.97
CA PRO A 491 -9.53 23.50 -34.17
C PRO A 491 -8.35 23.27 -33.21
N GLY A 492 -8.54 22.47 -32.15
CA GLY A 492 -7.49 22.03 -31.23
C GLY A 492 -6.99 20.62 -31.54
N THR A 493 -5.84 20.22 -30.97
CA THR A 493 -5.40 18.81 -31.00
C THR A 493 -6.17 17.98 -29.98
N VAL A 494 -6.27 16.66 -30.17
CA VAL A 494 -6.90 15.76 -29.18
C VAL A 494 -6.20 15.85 -27.83
N ARG A 495 -4.85 15.77 -27.84
CA ARG A 495 -4.01 15.94 -26.65
C ARG A 495 -4.22 17.30 -25.98
N GLY A 496 -4.23 18.38 -26.75
CA GLY A 496 -4.43 19.73 -26.25
C GLY A 496 -5.82 19.95 -25.68
N ALA A 497 -6.87 19.38 -26.27
CA ALA A 497 -8.24 19.42 -25.77
C ALA A 497 -8.38 18.65 -24.45
N ALA A 498 -7.82 17.44 -24.36
CA ALA A 498 -7.84 16.64 -23.12
C ALA A 498 -7.14 17.36 -21.96
N HIS A 499 -5.99 17.99 -22.20
CA HIS A 499 -5.31 18.81 -21.17
C HIS A 499 -6.06 20.08 -20.81
N ALA A 500 -6.75 20.71 -21.78
CA ALA A 500 -7.53 21.92 -21.51
C ALA A 500 -8.69 21.60 -20.57
N ALA A 501 -9.39 20.49 -20.83
CA ALA A 501 -10.48 20.01 -19.99
C ALA A 501 -9.99 19.60 -18.58
N CYS A 502 -8.82 18.96 -18.48
CA CYS A 502 -8.16 18.69 -17.20
C CYS A 502 -7.82 19.98 -16.43
N LEU A 503 -7.27 20.99 -17.13
CA LEU A 503 -6.95 22.28 -16.54
C LEU A 503 -8.21 23.02 -16.08
N GLU A 504 -9.30 22.93 -16.84
CA GLU A 504 -10.61 23.50 -16.48
C GLU A 504 -11.12 22.92 -15.16
N ALA A 505 -11.15 21.58 -15.03
CA ALA A 505 -11.57 20.91 -13.81
C ALA A 505 -10.71 21.35 -12.59
N TRP A 506 -9.40 21.49 -12.76
CA TRP A 506 -8.51 22.01 -11.72
C TRP A 506 -8.78 23.48 -11.37
N VAL A 507 -8.93 24.34 -12.38
CA VAL A 507 -9.21 25.77 -12.17
C VAL A 507 -10.52 25.94 -11.41
N ASP A 508 -11.54 25.18 -11.76
CA ASP A 508 -12.84 25.21 -11.09
C ASP A 508 -12.77 24.71 -9.65
N ALA A 509 -12.09 23.58 -9.44
CA ALA A 509 -11.91 23.00 -8.12
C ALA A 509 -11.19 23.97 -7.17
N TYR A 510 -10.19 24.72 -7.63
CA TYR A 510 -9.45 25.65 -6.76
C TYR A 510 -10.03 27.06 -6.70
N SER A 511 -10.81 27.49 -7.69
CA SER A 511 -11.45 28.83 -7.71
C SER A 511 -12.80 28.88 -6.99
N GLY A 512 -13.37 27.71 -6.67
CA GLY A 512 -14.62 27.61 -5.93
C GLY A 512 -15.85 27.29 -6.77
N ARG A 513 -15.70 27.02 -8.07
CA ARG A 513 -16.78 26.56 -8.97
C ARG A 513 -16.92 25.05 -8.93
N TYR A 514 -17.10 24.50 -7.73
CA TYR A 514 -17.03 23.06 -7.48
C TYR A 514 -18.07 22.26 -8.29
N GLU A 515 -19.29 22.78 -8.47
CA GLU A 515 -20.34 22.03 -9.20
C GLU A 515 -20.01 21.91 -10.68
N HIS A 516 -19.54 23.00 -11.31
CA HIS A 516 -19.11 22.98 -12.70
C HIS A 516 -17.89 22.07 -12.89
N GLY A 517 -16.86 22.21 -12.03
CA GLY A 517 -15.67 21.37 -12.11
C GLY A 517 -15.94 19.88 -11.90
N LEU A 518 -16.92 19.54 -11.04
CA LEU A 518 -17.37 18.16 -10.86
C LEU A 518 -18.12 17.63 -12.08
N ALA A 519 -19.02 18.42 -12.66
CA ALA A 519 -19.74 18.03 -13.87
C ALA A 519 -18.78 17.78 -15.05
N VAL A 520 -17.82 18.70 -15.26
CA VAL A 520 -16.76 18.55 -16.26
C VAL A 520 -15.94 17.28 -15.99
N ALA A 521 -15.50 17.06 -14.75
CA ALA A 521 -14.74 15.86 -14.43
C ALA A 521 -15.54 14.56 -14.65
N GLU A 522 -16.83 14.53 -14.29
CA GLU A 522 -17.69 13.35 -14.45
C GLU A 522 -17.98 13.03 -15.92
N GLU A 523 -18.26 14.04 -16.75
CA GLU A 523 -18.47 13.89 -18.19
C GLU A 523 -17.21 13.33 -18.86
N LEU A 524 -16.04 13.88 -18.55
CA LEU A 524 -14.78 13.44 -19.13
C LEU A 524 -14.38 12.05 -18.65
N LEU A 525 -14.61 11.72 -17.38
CA LEU A 525 -14.37 10.39 -16.85
C LEU A 525 -15.25 9.33 -17.52
N ALA A 526 -16.49 9.66 -17.88
CA ALA A 526 -17.38 8.79 -18.66
C ALA A 526 -16.88 8.57 -20.10
N ASP A 527 -16.32 9.60 -20.73
CA ASP A 527 -15.83 9.56 -22.11
C ASP A 527 -14.34 9.18 -22.25
N MET A 528 -13.66 8.80 -21.16
CA MET A 528 -12.23 8.44 -21.15
C MET A 528 -11.84 7.38 -22.20
N ALA A 529 -12.75 6.47 -22.56
CA ALA A 529 -12.52 5.47 -23.61
C ALA A 529 -12.31 6.09 -25.00
N GLY A 530 -12.87 7.29 -25.24
CA GLY A 530 -12.73 8.05 -26.49
C GLY A 530 -11.38 8.75 -26.64
N TRP A 531 -10.65 9.00 -25.54
CA TRP A 531 -9.34 9.66 -25.57
C TRP A 531 -8.17 8.69 -25.75
N GLY A 532 -8.43 7.38 -25.62
CA GLY A 532 -7.48 6.32 -25.95
C GLY A 532 -6.12 6.43 -25.25
N ASP A 533 -5.08 5.90 -25.91
CA ASP A 533 -3.68 5.91 -25.45
C ASP A 533 -3.02 7.32 -25.58
N GLU A 534 -3.76 8.36 -26.01
CA GLU A 534 -3.22 9.69 -26.36
C GLU A 534 -3.10 10.66 -25.18
N ALA A 535 -3.81 10.43 -24.07
CA ALA A 535 -3.78 11.30 -22.87
C ALA A 535 -3.75 10.50 -21.54
N PRO A 536 -2.72 9.67 -21.30
CA PRO A 536 -2.67 8.76 -20.14
C PRO A 536 -2.63 9.47 -18.77
N HIS A 537 -2.21 10.74 -18.71
CA HIS A 537 -2.22 11.58 -17.51
C HIS A 537 -3.59 12.19 -17.18
N ALA A 538 -4.57 12.12 -18.10
CA ALA A 538 -5.87 12.78 -17.93
C ALA A 538 -6.66 12.16 -16.78
N LEU A 539 -6.74 10.83 -16.72
CA LEU A 539 -7.44 10.11 -15.66
C LEU A 539 -6.95 10.50 -14.25
N PRO A 540 -5.65 10.38 -13.90
CA PRO A 540 -5.18 10.79 -12.57
C PRO A 540 -5.41 12.27 -12.27
N THR A 541 -5.36 13.13 -13.29
CA THR A 541 -5.59 14.57 -13.15
C THR A 541 -7.06 14.89 -12.83
N LEU A 542 -8.00 14.31 -13.56
CA LEU A 542 -9.43 14.49 -13.34
C LEU A 542 -9.86 13.94 -11.97
N LEU A 543 -9.30 12.80 -11.56
CA LEU A 543 -9.54 12.23 -10.23
C LEU A 543 -9.02 13.15 -9.11
N ASP A 544 -7.87 13.81 -9.30
CA ASP A 544 -7.35 14.81 -8.34
C ASP A 544 -8.26 16.04 -8.24
N ALA A 545 -8.70 16.59 -9.37
CA ALA A 545 -9.65 17.71 -9.41
C ALA A 545 -10.98 17.35 -8.73
N ARG A 546 -11.52 16.16 -9.02
CA ARG A 546 -12.75 15.63 -8.39
C ARG A 546 -12.60 15.51 -6.88
N CYS A 547 -11.49 14.92 -6.40
CA CYS A 547 -11.23 14.81 -4.96
C CYS A 547 -11.12 16.18 -4.30
N ALA A 548 -10.38 17.12 -4.90
CA ALA A 548 -10.24 18.48 -4.38
C ALA A 548 -11.60 19.19 -4.27
N ALA A 549 -12.40 19.17 -5.34
CA ALA A 549 -13.73 19.79 -5.36
C ALA A 549 -14.69 19.15 -4.33
N GLN A 550 -14.66 17.82 -4.16
CA GLN A 550 -15.47 17.13 -3.16
C GLN A 550 -15.06 17.50 -1.73
N VAL A 551 -13.76 17.59 -1.43
CA VAL A 551 -13.31 18.04 -0.09
C VAL A 551 -13.68 19.50 0.14
N PHE A 552 -13.40 20.39 -0.82
CA PHE A 552 -13.61 21.83 -0.67
C PHE A 552 -15.10 22.22 -0.64
N SER A 553 -15.98 21.41 -1.22
CA SER A 553 -17.44 21.58 -1.09
C SER A 553 -18.03 20.90 0.15
N GLY A 554 -17.24 20.12 0.90
CA GLY A 554 -17.66 19.41 2.12
C GLY A 554 -18.35 18.05 1.88
N ARG A 555 -18.22 17.46 0.69
CA ARG A 555 -18.74 16.13 0.33
C ARG A 555 -17.79 15.00 0.75
N LEU A 556 -17.53 14.87 2.05
CA LEU A 556 -16.48 14.00 2.60
C LEU A 556 -16.61 12.52 2.21
N GLU A 557 -17.82 11.95 2.25
CA GLU A 557 -18.03 10.56 1.86
C GLU A 557 -17.73 10.31 0.38
N ALA A 558 -18.11 11.25 -0.49
CA ALA A 558 -17.81 11.17 -1.91
C ALA A 558 -16.29 11.30 -2.14
N ALA A 559 -15.63 12.22 -1.45
CA ALA A 559 -14.18 12.38 -1.50
C ALA A 559 -13.42 11.12 -1.06
N ALA A 560 -13.87 10.46 0.02
CA ALA A 560 -13.26 9.21 0.48
C ALA A 560 -13.39 8.11 -0.58
N ARG A 561 -14.58 7.92 -1.15
CA ARG A 561 -14.81 6.93 -2.21
C ARG A 561 -13.95 7.22 -3.45
N SER A 562 -13.92 8.48 -3.90
CA SER A 562 -13.11 8.89 -5.05
C SER A 562 -11.61 8.65 -4.82
N ALA A 563 -11.11 8.95 -3.62
CA ALA A 563 -9.71 8.71 -3.29
C ALA A 563 -9.38 7.22 -3.23
N GLU A 564 -10.26 6.40 -2.65
CA GLU A 564 -10.10 4.93 -2.61
C GLU A 564 -10.17 4.30 -4.00
N GLU A 565 -11.12 4.73 -4.83
CA GLU A 565 -11.21 4.34 -6.25
C GLU A 565 -9.90 4.66 -6.98
N ALA A 566 -9.41 5.89 -6.84
CA ALA A 566 -8.19 6.33 -7.51
C ALA A 566 -6.94 5.58 -7.01
N MET A 567 -6.86 5.28 -5.71
CA MET A 567 -5.80 4.42 -5.15
C MET A 567 -5.90 2.97 -5.66
N GLY A 568 -7.12 2.46 -5.89
CA GLY A 568 -7.36 1.14 -6.48
C GLY A 568 -6.93 1.05 -7.94
N LEU A 569 -7.14 2.12 -8.71
CA LEU A 569 -6.67 2.23 -10.09
C LEU A 569 -5.13 2.31 -10.17
N ALA A 570 -4.48 2.87 -9.14
CA ALA A 570 -3.02 2.99 -9.04
C ALA A 570 -2.32 1.74 -8.48
N ALA A 571 -2.92 0.53 -8.58
CA ALA A 571 -2.44 -0.71 -7.95
C ALA A 571 -1.06 -1.26 -8.43
N GLY A 572 -0.27 -0.47 -9.18
CA GLY A 572 1.13 -0.74 -9.51
C GLY A 572 2.11 -0.40 -8.38
N GLU A 573 3.42 -0.57 -8.62
CA GLU A 573 4.49 -0.30 -7.64
C GLU A 573 4.71 1.20 -7.33
N LEU A 574 4.21 2.11 -8.16
CA LEU A 574 4.40 3.57 -8.04
C LEU A 574 3.05 4.28 -7.98
N SER A 575 2.79 4.99 -6.87
CA SER A 575 1.71 5.98 -6.77
C SER A 575 2.21 7.27 -7.41
N VAL A 576 1.42 7.90 -8.29
CA VAL A 576 1.86 9.09 -9.05
C VAL A 576 1.12 10.37 -8.67
N THR A 577 0.13 10.32 -7.79
CA THR A 577 -0.80 11.44 -7.51
C THR A 577 -1.08 11.71 -6.04
N GLY A 578 -0.62 10.85 -5.12
CA GLY A 578 -0.74 11.08 -3.68
C GLY A 578 -2.19 11.12 -3.15
N PHE A 579 -3.10 10.32 -3.73
CA PHE A 579 -4.51 10.29 -3.33
C PHE A 579 -4.76 9.90 -1.86
N GLY A 580 -3.79 9.23 -1.23
CA GLY A 580 -3.82 8.93 0.20
C GLY A 580 -3.90 10.20 1.05
N ALA A 581 -3.40 11.34 0.57
CA ALA A 581 -3.53 12.62 1.26
C ALA A 581 -4.98 13.11 1.33
N TYR A 582 -5.79 12.96 0.28
CA TYR A 582 -7.21 13.30 0.34
C TYR A 582 -7.96 12.35 1.27
N ARG A 583 -7.66 11.05 1.20
CA ARG A 583 -8.26 10.07 2.10
C ARG A 583 -7.91 10.35 3.56
N ALA A 584 -6.67 10.79 3.82
CA ALA A 584 -6.20 11.20 5.12
C ALA A 584 -6.88 12.49 5.60
N GLN A 585 -7.01 13.49 4.73
CA GLN A 585 -7.70 14.73 5.03
C GLN A 585 -9.17 14.49 5.42
N VAL A 586 -9.88 13.62 4.68
CA VAL A 586 -11.24 13.19 5.05
C VAL A 586 -11.25 12.48 6.41
N SER A 587 -10.36 11.52 6.64
CA SER A 587 -10.23 10.84 7.94
C SER A 587 -10.02 11.83 9.08
N ARG A 588 -9.12 12.82 8.91
CA ARG A 588 -8.85 13.87 9.91
C ARG A 588 -10.09 14.70 10.21
N LEU A 589 -10.79 15.16 9.18
CA LEU A 589 -12.02 15.96 9.30
C LEU A 589 -13.16 15.17 9.97
N SER A 590 -13.23 13.86 9.74
CA SER A 590 -14.19 12.94 10.36
C SER A 590 -13.78 12.44 11.75
N GLY A 591 -12.64 12.88 12.30
CA GLY A 591 -12.19 12.55 13.66
C GLY A 591 -11.18 11.39 13.76
N ASP A 592 -10.80 10.75 12.65
CA ASP A 592 -9.84 9.64 12.63
C ASP A 592 -8.42 10.12 12.24
N ALA A 593 -7.77 10.89 13.12
CA ALA A 593 -6.39 11.35 12.88
C ALA A 593 -5.38 10.19 12.83
N ALA A 594 -5.63 9.09 13.56
CA ALA A 594 -4.79 7.89 13.50
C ALA A 594 -4.86 7.23 12.12
N GLY A 595 -6.05 7.12 11.54
CA GLY A 595 -6.24 6.66 10.17
C GLY A 595 -5.65 7.60 9.13
N ALA A 596 -5.79 8.92 9.33
CA ALA A 596 -5.13 9.90 8.48
C ALA A 596 -3.60 9.66 8.42
N ALA A 597 -2.96 9.46 9.56
CA ALA A 597 -1.54 9.15 9.63
C ALA A 597 -1.18 7.79 8.97
N ARG A 598 -2.04 6.77 9.06
CA ARG A 598 -1.84 5.48 8.37
C ARG A 598 -1.89 5.65 6.85
N TRP A 599 -2.95 6.29 6.34
CA TRP A 599 -3.14 6.52 4.90
C TRP A 599 -1.95 7.26 4.27
N CYS A 600 -1.48 8.34 4.91
CA CYS A 600 -0.33 9.08 4.41
C CYS A 600 0.97 8.27 4.45
N ARG A 601 1.25 7.49 5.52
CA ARG A 601 2.47 6.67 5.58
C ARG A 601 2.52 5.59 4.52
N ASP A 602 1.37 5.00 4.20
CA ASP A 602 1.27 3.95 3.17
C ASP A 602 1.45 4.53 1.77
N ASP A 603 0.90 5.71 1.50
CA ASP A 603 1.00 6.37 0.20
C ASP A 603 2.37 7.04 -0.02
N ALA A 604 2.90 7.74 0.99
CA ALA A 604 4.27 8.31 0.96
C ALA A 604 5.34 7.23 0.69
N ALA A 605 5.12 6.00 1.14
CA ALA A 605 6.03 4.89 0.87
C ALA A 605 6.05 4.42 -0.60
N ARG A 606 5.03 4.78 -1.38
CA ARG A 606 4.85 4.41 -2.81
C ARG A 606 5.10 5.58 -3.77
N LEU A 607 5.11 6.81 -3.26
CA LEU A 607 5.39 8.01 -4.04
C LEU A 607 6.90 8.11 -4.35
N PRO A 608 7.27 8.58 -5.55
CA PRO A 608 8.65 8.98 -5.84
C PRO A 608 9.18 9.99 -4.83
N THR A 609 10.47 9.92 -4.50
CA THR A 609 11.09 10.84 -3.52
C THR A 609 11.14 12.29 -3.98
N ARG A 610 10.94 12.56 -5.28
CA ARG A 610 10.97 13.90 -5.88
C ARG A 610 9.70 14.18 -6.68
N THR A 611 8.57 14.26 -5.98
CA THR A 611 7.26 14.56 -6.57
C THR A 611 6.51 15.61 -5.74
N PRO A 612 5.74 16.53 -6.37
CA PRO A 612 4.90 17.49 -5.64
C PRO A 612 3.94 16.81 -4.65
N TYR A 613 3.41 15.64 -5.00
CA TYR A 613 2.40 14.95 -4.21
C TYR A 613 2.94 14.40 -2.88
N LEU A 614 4.26 14.15 -2.79
CA LEU A 614 4.89 13.73 -1.53
C LEU A 614 4.83 14.85 -0.50
N GLY A 615 5.07 16.10 -0.91
CA GLY A 615 4.95 17.27 -0.02
C GLY A 615 3.54 17.41 0.57
N ARG A 616 2.49 17.26 -0.26
CA ARG A 616 1.09 17.22 0.19
C ARG A 616 0.85 16.08 1.20
N CYS A 617 1.33 14.89 0.89
CA CYS A 617 1.13 13.69 1.71
C CYS A 617 1.82 13.82 3.08
N LEU A 618 3.07 14.30 3.10
CA LEU A 618 3.83 14.59 4.32
C LEU A 618 3.21 15.74 5.12
N GLY A 619 2.67 16.75 4.45
CA GLY A 619 1.92 17.83 5.11
C GLY A 619 0.71 17.30 5.88
N GLU A 620 -0.16 16.51 5.25
CA GLU A 620 -1.31 15.91 5.96
C GLU A 620 -0.87 14.90 7.04
N LEU A 621 0.25 14.18 6.85
CA LEU A 621 0.83 13.34 7.90
C LEU A 621 1.27 14.17 9.11
N ALA A 622 2.01 15.25 8.89
CA ALA A 622 2.47 16.16 9.94
C ALA A 622 1.28 16.79 10.69
N HIS A 623 0.23 17.20 9.97
CA HIS A 623 -1.01 17.70 10.57
C HIS A 623 -1.67 16.64 11.46
N ALA A 624 -1.84 15.41 10.95
CA ALA A 624 -2.43 14.32 11.74
C ALA A 624 -1.60 13.98 12.98
N LEU A 625 -0.27 13.95 12.86
CA LEU A 625 0.65 13.73 13.98
C LEU A 625 0.56 14.84 15.04
N ALA A 626 0.43 16.10 14.59
CA ALA A 626 0.26 17.24 15.48
C ALA A 626 -1.03 17.14 16.31
N LEU A 627 -2.15 16.79 15.67
CA LEU A 627 -3.43 16.58 16.36
C LEU A 627 -3.36 15.43 17.37
N LEU A 628 -2.58 14.39 17.08
CA LEU A 628 -2.36 13.26 18.00
C LEU A 628 -1.35 13.57 19.12
N GLY A 629 -0.87 14.81 19.24
CA GLY A 629 0.12 15.22 20.24
C GLY A 629 1.53 14.65 20.02
N ARG A 630 1.83 14.09 18.85
CA ARG A 630 3.16 13.51 18.51
C ARG A 630 4.09 14.58 17.96
N THR A 631 4.33 15.61 18.75
CA THR A 631 4.99 16.88 18.34
C THR A 631 6.34 16.70 17.66
N GLU A 632 7.24 15.87 18.21
CA GLU A 632 8.57 15.63 17.64
C GLU A 632 8.50 14.99 16.24
N GLN A 633 7.66 13.96 16.08
CA GLN A 633 7.44 13.31 14.78
C GLN A 633 6.78 14.27 13.79
N ALA A 634 5.82 15.07 14.28
CA ALA A 634 5.11 16.05 13.46
C ALA A 634 6.06 17.13 12.92
N ARG A 635 6.97 17.65 13.76
CA ARG A 635 7.99 18.63 13.36
C ARG A 635 9.00 18.06 12.37
N ALA A 636 9.50 16.85 12.61
CA ALA A 636 10.42 16.20 11.68
C ALA A 636 9.77 15.97 10.30
N THR A 637 8.53 15.50 10.28
CA THR A 637 7.76 15.28 9.04
C THR A 637 7.47 16.60 8.32
N LEU A 638 7.14 17.66 9.07
CA LEU A 638 6.89 18.99 8.50
C LEU A 638 8.14 19.56 7.83
N MET A 639 9.33 19.42 8.41
CA MET A 639 10.57 19.88 7.79
C MET A 639 10.82 19.21 6.43
N GLU A 640 10.54 17.91 6.32
CA GLU A 640 10.61 17.18 5.05
C GLU A 640 9.55 17.69 4.05
N ALA A 641 8.33 17.93 4.53
CA ALA A 641 7.24 18.48 3.72
C ALA A 641 7.56 19.89 3.19
N GLU A 642 8.14 20.76 4.01
CA GLU A 642 8.56 22.12 3.65
C GLU A 642 9.66 22.10 2.58
N ALA A 643 10.64 21.21 2.72
CA ALA A 643 11.69 21.04 1.72
C ALA A 643 11.12 20.62 0.34
N MET A 644 10.09 19.77 0.33
CA MET A 644 9.40 19.39 -0.91
C MET A 644 8.55 20.55 -1.45
N ALA A 645 7.72 21.15 -0.62
CA ALA A 645 6.77 22.19 -1.03
C ALA A 645 7.45 23.51 -1.46
N ALA A 646 8.69 23.76 -1.03
CA ALA A 646 9.50 24.85 -1.54
C ALA A 646 9.62 24.82 -3.08
N ARG A 647 9.66 23.62 -3.68
CA ARG A 647 9.80 23.41 -5.12
C ARG A 647 8.48 23.47 -5.91
N TRP A 648 7.33 23.22 -5.27
CA TRP A 648 6.02 23.14 -5.95
C TRP A 648 4.90 23.91 -5.23
N PRO A 649 4.66 25.18 -5.62
CA PRO A 649 3.71 26.06 -4.96
C PRO A 649 2.27 25.52 -4.86
N PHE A 650 1.75 24.82 -5.86
CA PHE A 650 0.37 24.30 -5.82
C PHE A 650 0.11 23.27 -4.69
N THR A 651 1.16 22.65 -4.15
CA THR A 651 1.08 21.69 -3.03
C THR A 651 1.45 22.30 -1.68
N ARG A 652 1.77 23.61 -1.63
CA ARG A 652 2.19 24.27 -0.39
C ARG A 652 1.09 24.31 0.67
N GLN A 653 -0.18 24.30 0.27
CA GLN A 653 -1.24 24.58 1.23
C GLN A 653 -1.33 23.56 2.38
N PRO A 654 -1.40 22.24 2.13
CA PRO A 654 -1.40 21.24 3.21
C PRO A 654 -0.19 21.37 4.15
N VAL A 655 0.96 21.80 3.61
CA VAL A 655 2.19 22.04 4.39
C VAL A 655 2.07 23.28 5.27
N LEU A 656 1.51 24.38 4.76
CA LEU A 656 1.26 25.59 5.56
C LEU A 656 0.25 25.31 6.68
N GLN A 657 -0.82 24.57 6.40
CA GLN A 657 -1.77 24.14 7.43
C GLN A 657 -1.13 23.24 8.48
N ALA A 658 -0.28 22.30 8.05
CA ALA A 658 0.48 21.50 8.97
C ALA A 658 1.41 22.37 9.84
N ALA A 659 2.06 23.38 9.28
CA ALA A 659 2.90 24.31 10.04
C ALA A 659 2.12 25.04 11.15
N VAL A 660 0.89 25.45 10.87
CA VAL A 660 -0.03 26.04 11.87
C VAL A 660 -0.26 25.04 13.02
N TRP A 661 -0.71 23.83 12.70
CA TRP A 661 -1.12 22.85 13.72
C TRP A 661 0.05 22.19 14.45
N VAL A 662 1.20 21.99 13.81
CA VAL A 662 2.43 21.55 14.49
C VAL A 662 2.88 22.61 15.50
N THR A 663 2.86 23.89 15.12
CA THR A 663 3.25 24.99 16.01
C THR A 663 2.27 25.15 17.16
N ALA A 664 0.96 24.98 16.91
CA ALA A 664 -0.06 24.94 17.95
C ALA A 664 0.14 23.75 18.91
N ALA A 665 0.47 22.55 18.40
CA ALA A 665 0.73 21.36 19.22
C ALA A 665 2.00 21.50 20.07
N GLU A 666 2.98 22.30 19.63
CA GLU A 666 4.14 22.70 20.42
C GLU A 666 3.85 23.83 21.42
N GLY A 667 2.59 24.25 21.53
CA GLY A 667 2.07 25.22 22.49
C GLY A 667 2.36 26.69 22.16
N ASP A 668 2.73 27.03 20.92
CA ASP A 668 2.90 28.43 20.50
C ASP A 668 1.69 28.87 19.66
N LEU A 669 0.60 29.22 20.34
CA LEU A 669 -0.66 29.61 19.69
C LEU A 669 -0.55 30.94 18.95
N ASP A 670 0.27 31.88 19.45
CA ASP A 670 0.46 33.19 18.82
C ASP A 670 1.17 33.05 17.46
N GLU A 671 2.23 32.24 17.38
CA GLU A 671 2.87 31.93 16.10
C GLU A 671 1.95 31.11 15.19
N ALA A 672 1.20 30.14 15.72
CA ALA A 672 0.23 29.38 14.92
C ALA A 672 -0.81 30.31 14.27
N VAL A 673 -1.33 31.31 15.00
CA VAL A 673 -2.24 32.34 14.47
C VAL A 673 -1.55 33.16 13.38
N ARG A 674 -0.31 33.63 13.60
CA ARG A 674 0.46 34.38 12.58
C ARG A 674 0.64 33.56 11.30
N LEU A 675 1.03 32.29 11.42
CA LEU A 675 1.19 31.37 10.28
C LEU A 675 -0.13 31.16 9.54
N SER A 676 -1.26 31.08 10.26
CA SER A 676 -2.58 30.91 9.65
C SER A 676 -3.02 32.17 8.89
N ILE A 677 -2.69 33.37 9.37
CA ILE A 677 -2.89 34.64 8.63
C ILE A 677 -2.05 34.63 7.36
N VAL A 678 -0.76 34.27 7.44
CA VAL A 678 0.13 34.19 6.27
C VAL A 678 -0.40 33.19 5.23
N ALA A 679 -0.88 32.03 5.68
CA ALA A 679 -1.49 31.03 4.81
C ALA A 679 -2.75 31.55 4.12
N ALA A 680 -3.64 32.24 4.86
CA ALA A 680 -4.84 32.85 4.31
C ALA A 680 -4.50 33.95 3.28
N ASP A 681 -3.57 34.85 3.60
CA ASP A 681 -3.18 35.94 2.69
C ASP A 681 -2.49 35.42 1.44
N LEU A 682 -1.72 34.34 1.55
CA LEU A 682 -1.13 33.66 0.39
C LEU A 682 -2.23 33.05 -0.48
N ALA A 683 -3.15 32.27 0.11
CA ALA A 683 -4.25 31.67 -0.64
C ALA A 683 -5.14 32.73 -1.32
N GLU A 684 -5.37 33.87 -0.67
CA GLU A 684 -6.13 34.99 -1.24
C GLU A 684 -5.39 35.65 -2.42
N ARG A 685 -4.08 35.91 -2.29
CA ARG A 685 -3.25 36.43 -3.40
C ARG A 685 -3.22 35.50 -4.62
N HIS A 686 -3.34 34.20 -4.39
CA HIS A 686 -3.37 33.17 -5.43
C HIS A 686 -4.79 32.77 -5.86
N GLU A 687 -5.82 33.44 -5.33
CA GLU A 687 -7.24 33.19 -5.61
C GLU A 687 -7.69 31.73 -5.37
N GLN A 688 -7.07 31.05 -4.39
CA GLN A 688 -7.37 29.65 -4.07
C GLN A 688 -8.45 29.56 -2.98
N ALA A 689 -9.70 29.37 -3.40
CA ALA A 689 -10.87 29.39 -2.54
C ALA A 689 -10.84 28.32 -1.43
N GLY A 690 -10.61 27.05 -1.79
CA GLY A 690 -10.54 25.95 -0.82
C GLY A 690 -9.45 26.16 0.24
N PRO A 691 -8.18 26.37 -0.16
CA PRO A 691 -7.09 26.75 0.73
C PRO A 691 -7.41 27.94 1.66
N LEU A 692 -7.93 29.03 1.11
CA LEU A 692 -8.31 30.22 1.87
C LEU A 692 -9.37 29.90 2.93
N MET A 693 -10.39 29.14 2.56
CA MET A 693 -11.49 28.75 3.44
C MET A 693 -10.98 28.00 4.68
N PHE A 694 -10.12 27.01 4.52
CA PHE A 694 -9.59 26.26 5.66
C PHE A 694 -8.59 27.07 6.49
N ALA A 695 -7.71 27.88 5.87
CA ALA A 695 -6.77 28.74 6.61
C ALA A 695 -7.51 29.80 7.47
N LEU A 696 -8.61 30.35 6.97
CA LEU A 696 -9.46 31.25 7.75
C LEU A 696 -10.21 30.51 8.87
N HIS A 697 -10.68 29.28 8.62
CA HIS A 697 -11.35 28.50 9.67
C HIS A 697 -10.38 28.03 10.75
N ASP A 698 -9.12 27.74 10.43
CA ASP A 698 -8.09 27.45 11.43
C ASP A 698 -7.91 28.61 12.42
N LEU A 699 -8.04 29.88 12.00
CA LEU A 699 -8.08 31.03 12.93
C LEU A 699 -9.24 30.95 13.93
N VAL A 700 -10.43 30.51 13.48
CA VAL A 700 -11.59 30.28 14.37
C VAL A 700 -11.28 29.16 15.37
N ARG A 701 -10.67 28.07 14.90
CA ARG A 701 -10.31 26.91 15.73
C ARG A 701 -9.20 27.23 16.74
N LEU A 702 -8.33 28.18 16.42
CA LEU A 702 -7.29 28.73 17.30
C LEU A 702 -7.81 29.82 18.26
N GLY A 703 -9.08 30.22 18.15
CA GLY A 703 -9.72 31.17 19.07
C GLY A 703 -9.66 32.64 18.63
N VAL A 704 -9.32 32.93 17.37
CA VAL A 704 -9.24 34.30 16.80
C VAL A 704 -10.24 34.46 15.65
N PRO A 705 -11.56 34.41 15.91
CA PRO A 705 -12.59 34.41 14.87
C PRO A 705 -12.75 35.75 14.13
N GLY A 706 -12.40 36.87 14.77
CA GLY A 706 -12.69 38.22 14.28
C GLY A 706 -12.08 38.51 12.90
N SER A 707 -10.83 38.10 12.67
CA SER A 707 -10.15 38.26 11.38
C SER A 707 -10.65 37.30 10.28
N ALA A 708 -11.42 36.28 10.65
CA ALA A 708 -11.89 35.24 9.74
C ALA A 708 -13.34 35.43 9.28
N ALA A 709 -14.23 35.93 10.15
CA ALA A 709 -15.66 35.96 9.93
C ALA A 709 -16.09 36.73 8.66
N GLU A 710 -15.56 37.92 8.44
CA GLU A 710 -15.88 38.76 7.27
C GLU A 710 -15.32 38.17 5.98
N ARG A 711 -14.06 37.71 6.00
CA ARG A 711 -13.39 37.10 4.84
C ARG A 711 -14.07 35.79 4.43
N LEU A 712 -14.45 34.93 5.38
CA LEU A 712 -15.24 33.72 5.12
C LEU A 712 -16.62 34.06 4.56
N SER A 713 -17.28 35.10 5.08
CA SER A 713 -18.59 35.53 4.58
C SER A 713 -18.50 36.09 3.16
N ALA A 714 -17.43 36.81 2.83
CA ALA A 714 -17.17 37.28 1.47
C ALA A 714 -16.89 36.11 0.51
N LEU A 715 -16.08 35.14 0.95
CA LEU A 715 -15.78 33.93 0.17
C LEU A 715 -17.03 33.08 -0.08
N ALA A 716 -17.88 32.90 0.93
CA ALA A 716 -19.12 32.12 0.82
C ALA A 716 -20.11 32.65 -0.24
N ARG A 717 -19.99 33.91 -0.67
CA ARG A 717 -20.79 34.48 -1.77
C ARG A 717 -20.25 34.18 -3.17
N ARG A 718 -19.02 33.65 -3.26
CA ARG A 718 -18.27 33.46 -4.51
C ARG A 718 -17.99 31.99 -4.83
N VAL A 719 -18.27 31.08 -3.91
CA VAL A 719 -17.95 29.66 -4.03
C VAL A 719 -19.23 28.83 -3.92
N ASP A 720 -19.22 27.67 -4.58
CA ASP A 720 -20.32 26.73 -4.53
C ASP A 720 -20.35 25.96 -3.20
N GLY A 721 -21.51 25.39 -2.88
CA GLY A 721 -21.68 24.47 -1.77
C GLY A 721 -21.85 25.10 -0.38
N PRO A 722 -22.22 24.29 0.63
CA PRO A 722 -22.64 24.79 1.94
C PRO A 722 -21.47 25.09 2.88
N LEU A 723 -20.27 24.55 2.62
CA LEU A 723 -19.17 24.53 3.59
C LEU A 723 -18.68 25.95 3.94
N ALA A 724 -18.38 26.80 2.96
CA ALA A 724 -17.88 28.15 3.22
C ALA A 724 -18.85 28.99 4.06
N GLY A 725 -20.16 28.89 3.77
CA GLY A 725 -21.20 29.55 4.54
C GLY A 725 -21.31 29.03 5.98
N LEU A 726 -21.18 27.72 6.18
CA LEU A 726 -21.18 27.11 7.51
C LEU A 726 -19.96 27.53 8.34
N LEU A 727 -18.77 27.59 7.74
CA LEU A 727 -17.56 28.05 8.43
C LEU A 727 -17.64 29.54 8.78
N ALA A 728 -18.24 30.36 7.92
CA ALA A 728 -18.51 31.77 8.20
C ALA A 728 -19.49 31.96 9.37
N ARG A 729 -20.52 31.11 9.46
CA ARG A 729 -21.46 31.08 10.60
C ARG A 729 -20.75 30.67 11.88
N HIS A 730 -19.91 29.62 11.83
CA HIS A 730 -19.09 29.22 12.98
C HIS A 730 -18.23 30.38 13.51
N ALA A 731 -17.56 31.10 12.62
CA ALA A 731 -16.74 32.26 12.98
C ALA A 731 -17.55 33.36 13.71
N ARG A 732 -18.77 33.64 13.24
CA ARG A 732 -19.66 34.64 13.86
C ARG A 732 -20.32 34.15 15.15
N ALA A 733 -20.47 32.84 15.30
CA ALA A 733 -21.15 32.23 16.44
C ALA A 733 -20.30 32.21 17.71
N VAL A 734 -19.01 32.55 17.66
CA VAL A 734 -18.17 32.57 18.87
C VAL A 734 -18.74 33.55 19.90
N GLY A 735 -19.20 33.02 21.03
CA GLY A 735 -19.92 33.77 22.07
C GLY A 735 -21.45 33.67 22.00
N ASP A 736 -22.02 33.11 20.92
CA ASP A 736 -23.44 32.78 20.78
C ASP A 736 -23.66 31.26 20.93
N PRO A 737 -24.05 30.78 22.12
CA PRO A 737 -24.20 29.35 22.35
C PRO A 737 -25.38 28.72 21.58
N ALA A 738 -26.39 29.49 21.15
CA ALA A 738 -27.49 28.94 20.37
C ALA A 738 -27.03 28.62 18.95
N GLU A 739 -26.36 29.59 18.30
CA GLU A 739 -25.84 29.43 16.95
C GLU A 739 -24.71 28.38 16.90
N LEU A 740 -23.82 28.32 17.91
CA LEU A 740 -22.80 27.26 18.01
C LEU A 740 -23.41 25.86 18.03
N GLY A 741 -24.55 25.69 18.71
CA GLY A 741 -25.28 24.42 18.74
C GLY A 741 -25.88 24.03 17.38
N ALA A 742 -26.41 25.01 16.64
CA ALA A 742 -26.93 24.81 15.29
C ALA A 742 -25.80 24.43 14.32
N VAL A 743 -24.72 25.22 14.31
CA VAL A 743 -23.51 24.98 13.50
C VAL A 743 -22.91 23.60 13.80
N ALA A 744 -22.81 23.21 15.08
CA ALA A 744 -22.30 21.88 15.45
C ALA A 744 -23.16 20.74 14.89
N GLY A 745 -24.49 20.88 14.90
CA GLY A 745 -25.39 19.91 14.28
C GLY A 745 -25.24 19.83 12.77
N GLU A 746 -24.94 20.95 12.10
CA GLU A 746 -24.67 20.98 10.67
C GLU A 746 -23.33 20.34 10.31
N PHE A 747 -22.27 20.61 11.07
CA PHE A 747 -20.98 19.91 10.92
C PHE A 747 -21.14 18.40 11.07
N GLU A 748 -21.90 17.96 12.07
CA GLU A 748 -22.16 16.54 12.30
C GLU A 748 -22.90 15.89 11.12
N ARG A 749 -23.89 16.57 10.54
CA ARG A 749 -24.61 16.07 9.34
C ARG A 749 -23.72 15.97 8.09
N LEU A 750 -22.72 16.83 7.96
CA LEU A 750 -21.75 16.78 6.85
C LEU A 750 -20.58 15.81 7.12
N GLY A 751 -20.57 15.11 8.26
CA GLY A 751 -19.48 14.19 8.63
C GLY A 751 -18.21 14.89 9.13
N LEU A 752 -18.26 16.20 9.39
CA LEU A 752 -17.18 17.02 9.97
C LEU A 752 -17.17 16.86 11.50
N VAL A 753 -16.99 15.63 11.98
CA VAL A 753 -17.16 15.27 13.40
C VAL A 753 -16.20 16.04 14.30
N LEU A 754 -14.97 16.28 13.85
CA LEU A 754 -14.00 17.08 14.61
C LEU A 754 -14.51 18.51 14.83
N TYR A 755 -15.02 19.15 13.78
CA TYR A 755 -15.55 20.52 13.88
C TYR A 755 -16.83 20.57 14.71
N ALA A 756 -17.67 19.54 14.64
CA ALA A 756 -18.84 19.43 15.51
C ALA A 756 -18.43 19.33 16.99
N ALA A 757 -17.40 18.56 17.32
CA ALA A 757 -16.88 18.44 18.67
C ALA A 757 -16.33 19.77 19.19
N GLU A 758 -15.53 20.47 18.38
CA GLU A 758 -14.96 21.79 18.71
C GLU A 758 -16.05 22.85 18.90
N ALA A 759 -17.02 22.96 17.98
CA ALA A 759 -18.12 23.91 18.08
C ALA A 759 -19.00 23.63 19.32
N THR A 760 -19.23 22.37 19.66
CA THR A 760 -19.98 21.99 20.88
C THR A 760 -19.17 22.28 22.16
N ALA A 761 -17.85 22.13 22.12
CA ALA A 761 -16.98 22.52 23.23
C ALA A 761 -16.99 24.05 23.46
N GLN A 762 -16.94 24.82 22.37
CA GLN A 762 -17.12 26.28 22.41
C GLN A 762 -18.51 26.68 22.90
N GLN A 763 -19.57 25.97 22.49
CA GLN A 763 -20.92 26.17 23.01
C GLN A 763 -20.97 25.99 24.54
N ALA A 764 -20.33 24.94 25.06
CA ALA A 764 -20.26 24.69 26.48
C ALA A 764 -19.52 25.82 27.23
N ALA A 765 -18.44 26.35 26.65
CA ALA A 765 -17.72 27.51 27.18
C ALA A 765 -18.62 28.77 27.20
N ALA A 766 -19.26 29.09 26.07
CA ALA A 766 -20.16 30.24 25.98
C ALA A 766 -21.34 30.17 26.98
N TYR A 767 -21.90 28.99 27.23
CA TYR A 767 -22.90 28.83 28.29
C TYR A 767 -22.34 29.02 29.70
N ARG A 768 -21.09 28.61 29.97
CA ARG A 768 -20.43 28.86 31.27
C ARG A 768 -20.20 30.35 31.47
N ASP A 769 -19.67 31.04 30.47
CA ASP A 769 -19.38 32.48 30.51
C ASP A 769 -20.67 33.29 30.71
N ALA A 770 -21.79 32.82 30.15
CA ALA A 770 -23.12 33.39 30.35
C ALA A 770 -23.81 32.98 31.67
N GLY A 771 -23.14 32.23 32.57
CA GLY A 771 -23.71 31.78 33.85
C GLY A 771 -24.81 30.71 33.76
N ARG A 772 -24.95 30.03 32.61
CA ARG A 772 -26.01 29.05 32.33
C ARG A 772 -25.57 27.61 32.60
N GLY A 773 -25.38 27.27 33.87
CA GLY A 773 -24.73 26.01 34.29
C GLY A 773 -25.40 24.71 33.81
N ALA A 774 -26.74 24.65 33.77
CA ALA A 774 -27.46 23.45 33.31
C ALA A 774 -27.23 23.19 31.81
N GLN A 775 -27.35 24.23 30.97
CA GLN A 775 -27.08 24.16 29.55
C GLN A 775 -25.59 23.88 29.27
N ALA A 776 -24.68 24.50 30.04
CA ALA A 776 -23.25 24.23 29.93
C ALA A 776 -22.92 22.74 30.16
N LYS A 777 -23.53 22.10 31.16
CA LYS A 777 -23.35 20.66 31.42
C LYS A 777 -23.93 19.77 30.32
N GLY A 778 -25.08 20.14 29.76
CA GLY A 778 -25.67 19.45 28.60
C GLY A 778 -24.76 19.52 27.37
N ALA A 779 -24.30 20.72 27.02
CA ALA A 779 -23.36 20.94 25.93
C ALA A 779 -22.03 20.21 26.17
N GLN A 780 -21.48 20.25 27.39
CA GLN A 780 -20.26 19.53 27.76
C GLN A 780 -20.43 18.01 27.58
N THR A 781 -21.57 17.45 27.97
CA THR A 781 -21.86 16.02 27.78
C THR A 781 -21.87 15.64 26.30
N ARG A 782 -22.51 16.46 25.46
CA ARG A 782 -22.53 16.26 24.00
C ARG A 782 -21.12 16.41 23.40
N ALA A 783 -20.36 17.43 23.82
CA ALA A 783 -19.00 17.65 23.34
C ALA A 783 -18.10 16.44 23.66
N TRP A 784 -18.21 15.86 24.86
CA TRP A 784 -17.49 14.63 25.22
C TRP A 784 -17.93 13.42 24.38
N ALA A 785 -19.22 13.27 24.08
CA ALA A 785 -19.70 12.20 23.22
C ALA A 785 -19.13 12.30 21.79
N LEU A 786 -19.01 13.52 21.27
CA LEU A 786 -18.37 13.80 19.98
C LEU A 786 -16.84 13.62 20.05
N ALA A 787 -16.18 14.10 21.11
CA ALA A 787 -14.74 13.94 21.31
C ALA A 787 -14.32 12.46 21.37
N LYS A 788 -15.13 11.58 21.98
CA LYS A 788 -14.90 10.13 21.98
C LYS A 788 -14.90 9.49 20.59
N ARG A 789 -15.52 10.13 19.59
CA ARG A 789 -15.47 9.71 18.17
C ARG A 789 -14.22 10.24 17.47
N CYS A 790 -13.42 11.05 18.15
CA CYS A 790 -12.19 11.68 17.70
C CYS A 790 -10.98 11.27 18.59
N PRO A 791 -10.74 9.96 18.81
CA PRO A 791 -9.87 9.48 19.87
C PRO A 791 -8.43 10.01 19.75
N GLY A 792 -7.91 10.57 20.84
CA GLY A 792 -6.54 11.09 20.91
C GLY A 792 -6.31 12.40 20.18
N ILE A 793 -7.34 13.03 19.59
CA ILE A 793 -7.21 14.35 18.96
C ILE A 793 -7.17 15.44 20.03
N THR A 794 -6.16 16.30 19.93
CA THR A 794 -5.95 17.45 20.80
C THR A 794 -6.04 18.75 19.99
N THR A 795 -6.98 19.62 20.38
CA THR A 795 -7.16 20.97 19.83
C THR A 795 -7.47 21.95 20.97
N PRO A 796 -7.31 23.27 20.78
CA PRO A 796 -7.55 24.24 21.86
C PRO A 796 -8.92 24.09 22.52
N ALA A 797 -9.98 23.89 21.73
CA ALA A 797 -11.35 23.71 22.23
C ALA A 797 -11.55 22.40 23.00
N LEU A 798 -10.93 21.29 22.56
CA LEU A 798 -11.02 20.00 23.26
C LEU A 798 -10.17 19.98 24.55
N VAL A 799 -9.04 20.67 24.55
CA VAL A 799 -8.23 20.85 25.77
C VAL A 799 -8.97 21.73 26.77
N GLU A 800 -9.66 22.77 26.32
CA GLU A 800 -10.58 23.54 27.17
C GLU A 800 -11.69 22.67 27.78
N LEU A 801 -12.30 21.80 26.97
CA LEU A 801 -13.35 20.89 27.42
C LEU A 801 -12.89 19.98 28.57
N ALA A 802 -11.65 19.49 28.50
CA ALA A 802 -11.03 18.65 29.54
C ALA A 802 -10.54 19.45 30.75
N THR A 803 -10.29 20.75 30.60
CA THR A 803 -9.71 21.60 31.66
C THR A 803 -10.50 22.88 31.90
N PRO A 804 -11.82 22.81 32.17
CA PRO A 804 -12.70 23.98 32.20
C PRO A 804 -12.37 24.97 33.34
N GLU A 805 -11.67 24.53 34.38
CA GLU A 805 -11.32 25.34 35.57
C GLU A 805 -9.96 26.06 35.44
N LEU A 806 -9.19 25.74 34.40
CA LEU A 806 -7.88 26.34 34.15
C LEU A 806 -8.01 27.67 33.42
N THR A 807 -7.23 28.65 33.88
CA THR A 807 -7.03 29.91 33.13
C THR A 807 -6.27 29.64 31.84
N PRO A 808 -6.34 30.53 30.81
CA PRO A 808 -5.62 30.34 29.55
C PRO A 808 -4.12 30.05 29.76
N ARG A 809 -3.47 30.82 30.65
CA ARG A 809 -2.05 30.64 30.95
C ARG A 809 -1.73 29.33 31.67
N GLN A 810 -2.59 28.89 32.60
CA GLN A 810 -2.42 27.59 33.25
C GLN A 810 -2.57 26.45 32.24
N ARG A 811 -3.52 26.55 31.31
CA ARG A 811 -3.77 25.55 30.27
C ARG A 811 -2.60 25.40 29.31
N GLU A 812 -2.03 26.51 28.85
CA GLU A 812 -0.83 26.54 28.00
C GLU A 812 0.36 25.83 28.67
N ILE A 813 0.62 26.13 29.95
CA ILE A 813 1.68 25.49 30.74
C ILE A 813 1.42 23.98 30.90
N VAL A 814 0.17 23.59 31.18
CA VAL A 814 -0.24 22.19 31.35
C VAL A 814 -0.11 21.40 30.05
N GLN A 815 -0.43 22.00 28.90
CA GLN A 815 -0.22 21.39 27.57
C GLN A 815 1.26 21.13 27.31
N LEU A 816 2.14 22.12 27.55
CA LEU A 816 3.59 21.95 27.38
C LEU A 816 4.16 20.85 28.30
N ALA A 817 3.65 20.77 29.54
CA ALA A 817 4.04 19.73 30.49
C ALA A 817 3.54 18.34 30.06
N ALA A 818 2.33 18.24 29.50
CA ALA A 818 1.82 17.01 28.91
C ALA A 818 2.68 16.56 27.73
N ALA A 819 3.13 17.52 26.90
CA ALA A 819 3.87 17.27 25.67
C ALA A 819 5.32 16.82 25.84
N GLY A 820 5.92 16.90 27.02
CA GLY A 820 7.35 16.54 27.14
C GLY A 820 8.15 17.42 28.07
N LEU A 821 7.77 18.69 28.18
CA LEU A 821 8.72 19.73 28.55
C LEU A 821 8.93 19.79 30.07
N THR A 822 10.17 20.08 30.44
CA THR A 822 10.57 20.39 31.82
C THR A 822 10.18 21.83 32.18
N ASN A 823 10.03 22.13 33.48
CA ASN A 823 9.75 23.50 33.94
C ASN A 823 10.75 24.53 33.40
N ARG A 824 12.01 24.12 33.14
CA ARG A 824 13.04 24.98 32.54
C ARG A 824 12.76 25.28 31.07
N GLN A 825 12.38 24.27 30.30
CA GLN A 825 12.01 24.44 28.89
C GLN A 825 10.72 25.27 28.76
N ILE A 826 9.72 25.01 29.60
CA ILE A 826 8.48 25.79 29.65
C ILE A 826 8.78 27.26 29.98
N ALA A 827 9.59 27.52 31.01
CA ALA A 827 9.98 28.86 31.40
C ALA A 827 10.72 29.62 30.29
N ALA A 828 11.67 28.96 29.62
CA ALA A 828 12.39 29.54 28.49
C ALA A 828 11.44 29.88 27.32
N ARG A 829 10.54 28.97 26.97
CA ARG A 829 9.61 29.13 25.84
C ARG A 829 8.58 30.23 26.08
N LEU A 830 8.06 30.31 27.30
CA LEU A 830 7.01 31.26 27.67
C LEU A 830 7.55 32.59 28.21
N THR A 831 8.87 32.81 28.19
CA THR A 831 9.55 33.98 28.79
C THR A 831 9.15 34.20 30.26
N LEU A 832 9.13 33.12 31.05
CA LEU A 832 8.84 33.11 32.48
C LEU A 832 10.06 32.67 33.30
N SER A 833 10.03 32.86 34.62
CA SER A 833 10.99 32.19 35.52
C SER A 833 10.61 30.71 35.72
N THR A 834 11.61 29.84 35.93
CA THR A 834 11.39 28.41 36.27
C THR A 834 10.47 28.23 37.47
N ARG A 835 10.59 29.09 38.48
CA ARG A 835 9.73 29.11 39.67
C ARG A 835 8.29 29.50 39.33
N THR A 836 8.10 30.50 38.47
CA THR A 836 6.77 30.93 38.03
C THR A 836 6.06 29.81 37.26
N ALA A 837 6.77 29.13 36.34
CA ALA A 837 6.22 27.98 35.62
C ALA A 837 5.82 26.84 36.58
N ALA A 838 6.69 26.52 37.55
CA ALA A 838 6.40 25.51 38.58
C ALA A 838 5.16 25.87 39.43
N ASN A 839 5.03 27.13 39.85
CA ASN A 839 3.90 27.60 40.64
C ASN A 839 2.58 27.50 39.86
N HIS A 840 2.57 27.88 38.58
CA HIS A 840 1.38 27.73 37.74
C HIS A 840 1.01 26.27 37.52
N LEU A 841 1.99 25.38 37.36
CA LEU A 841 1.80 23.94 37.26
C LEU A 841 1.18 23.35 38.52
N GLN A 842 1.70 23.70 39.69
CA GLN A 842 1.14 23.23 40.96
C GLN A 842 -0.31 23.71 41.13
N ALA A 843 -0.57 25.00 40.89
CA ALA A 843 -1.93 25.53 40.98
C ALA A 843 -2.89 24.89 39.95
N ALA A 844 -2.39 24.43 38.80
CA ALA A 844 -3.18 23.72 37.82
C ALA A 844 -3.42 22.26 38.24
N TYR A 845 -2.43 21.59 38.84
CA TYR A 845 -2.56 20.25 39.40
C TYR A 845 -3.61 20.19 40.50
N ASP A 846 -3.59 21.16 41.41
CA ASP A 846 -4.56 21.26 42.50
C ASP A 846 -6.00 21.40 41.97
N LYS A 847 -6.20 22.20 40.90
CA LYS A 847 -7.50 22.36 40.23
C LYS A 847 -7.95 21.11 39.49
N LEU A 848 -7.02 20.40 38.84
CA LEU A 848 -7.34 19.20 38.07
C LEU A 848 -7.45 17.93 38.94
N GLY A 849 -7.06 17.99 40.21
CA GLY A 849 -7.04 16.83 41.10
C GLY A 849 -6.00 15.77 40.69
N VAL A 850 -4.90 16.20 40.06
CA VAL A 850 -3.82 15.33 39.58
C VAL A 850 -2.53 15.62 40.35
N ASN A 851 -1.71 14.59 40.55
CA ASN A 851 -0.51 14.71 41.40
C ASN A 851 0.80 14.83 40.61
N ASP A 852 0.79 14.51 39.32
CA ASP A 852 2.00 14.48 38.50
C ASP A 852 1.70 14.71 37.00
N ARG A 853 2.76 15.02 36.22
CA ARG A 853 2.62 15.25 34.77
C ARG A 853 2.13 14.03 34.00
N THR A 854 2.35 12.82 34.53
CA THR A 854 1.93 11.57 33.89
C THR A 854 0.42 11.42 33.95
N GLN A 855 -0.20 11.84 35.06
CA GLN A 855 -1.65 11.89 35.22
C GLN A 855 -2.28 12.96 34.33
N VAL A 856 -1.64 14.12 34.19
CA VAL A 856 -2.04 15.13 33.19
C VAL A 856 -1.96 14.58 31.77
N GLY A 857 -0.87 13.88 31.42
CA GLY A 857 -0.76 13.21 30.12
C GLY A 857 -1.88 12.19 29.89
N ARG A 858 -2.26 11.43 30.93
CA ARG A 858 -3.41 10.50 30.87
C ARG A 858 -4.75 11.19 30.70
N LEU A 859 -4.95 12.37 31.30
CA LEU A 859 -6.16 13.16 31.13
C LEU A 859 -6.34 13.58 29.65
N PHE A 860 -5.26 14.02 29.01
CA PHE A 860 -5.30 14.38 27.59
C PHE A 860 -5.34 13.18 26.66
N ALA A 861 -4.79 12.04 27.05
CA ALA A 861 -4.92 10.79 26.28
C ALA A 861 -6.30 10.13 26.41
N ALA A 862 -7.13 10.57 27.36
CA ALA A 862 -8.50 10.10 27.56
C ALA A 862 -9.54 10.91 26.77
N LEU A 863 -9.13 12.02 26.14
CA LEU A 863 -9.84 12.65 25.03
C LEU A 863 -9.66 11.79 23.78
#